data_AF-A0A842EWT8-F1
#
_entry.id   AF-A0A842EWT8-F1
#
_cell.length_a   1.000
_cell.length_b   1.000
_cell.length_c   1.000
_cell.angle_alpha   90.00
_cell.angle_beta   90.00
_cell.angle_gamma   90.00
#
_symmetry.space_group_name_H-M   'P 1'
#
loop_
_entity.id
_entity.type
_entity.pdbx_description
1 polymer ?
#
loop_
_entity_poly.entity_id
_entity_poly.type
_entity_poly.pdbx_seq_one_letter_code
_entity_poly.pdbx_strand_id
1 'polypeptide(L)'
;MDEMVRQVQSWLNKTYDKYVAKGDFQTIPENGKTGWTTVYALTRALQIELGISPTADNFGPTTEKLFKPLTIGASDAKPTNINYILQGAFYCKGYSPGGFTGVFGGQTQIAVKMFQKDAGLATQDGVVSTIIMKSLLDMSAFQTVSGGTYGVRTVQQNLNRDYSAWIGKLVPCDGLYGRDTNTSLIYALQKEEGMARTTANGNFGPGTTTSLTNLIPTFASNKALVLLLQYSLACNGLPINQFSGVYDAETTNLVKRYQEFMKMSITTGAITMGTFKALLSSAGDTNRSATACDTSYVLNTDQIDTLWNAGYRYVDRYLTGNVIRGGVRVPKAMNPTEIAAILKKGLKIFPIYQDGGYEIPYFEVPFQGISDGYKAIDAAYNLGFPAGTTIYFAVDLDAYDYQITDLIMPYFQNLRAAFKQNQALRSYQIGVYGARNVCSRLKSAGLVDNVFVADMSTGFSGNLGFPMPDDWAFDQYFEMSIGTGNGKLDIDKVTYSGVDKGVSAVTPPPASDTPNSAAINRARLLKIRDVLYGNSSLAALVDDKVTFDLELEKTNVRVISPNLSVMFKASAKLTNPGDGDTTITVKDGKVNAAFESELAGWIGTLSTEDANNTKKIIADLAAKIVVGNIIVKWAPVANKLTITLTANVPEIEVTDKYKTSASMSVTFIFDNDNKELDAQMKEIGVYAFGGALALGMLALVIGGLGIETLLTAGTLLLIAIKSVLDKVSHK
;
A
#
# COMPACT_ATOMS: atom_id res chain seq x y z
N MET A 1 17.26 3.10 19.94
CA MET A 1 17.01 4.28 20.79
C MET A 1 18.33 4.98 20.95
N ASP A 2 18.38 6.28 20.68
CA ASP A 2 19.58 7.10 20.75
C ASP A 2 19.47 8.06 21.95
N GLU A 3 20.43 7.98 22.86
CA GLU A 3 20.45 8.76 24.10
C GLU A 3 20.70 10.25 23.84
N MET A 4 21.48 10.60 22.82
CA MET A 4 21.70 12.00 22.46
C MET A 4 20.43 12.61 21.87
N VAL A 5 19.70 11.85 21.05
CA VAL A 5 18.37 12.30 20.56
C VAL A 5 17.39 12.47 21.72
N ARG A 6 17.40 11.58 22.72
CA ARG A 6 16.57 11.73 23.92
C ARG A 6 16.92 12.99 24.70
N GLN A 7 18.21 13.28 24.85
CA GLN A 7 18.69 14.50 25.49
C GLN A 7 18.24 15.77 24.74
N VAL A 8 18.27 15.75 23.40
CA VAL A 8 17.75 16.84 22.56
C VAL A 8 16.26 17.05 22.77
N GLN A 9 15.47 15.97 22.77
CA GLN A 9 14.02 16.02 23.00
C GLN A 9 13.69 16.62 24.38
N SER A 10 14.40 16.19 25.42
CA SER A 10 14.24 16.71 26.78
C SER A 10 14.60 18.19 26.89
N TRP A 11 15.71 18.59 26.24
CA TRP A 11 16.10 19.99 26.19
C TRP A 11 15.07 20.85 25.45
N LEU A 12 14.54 20.39 24.32
CA LEU A 12 13.50 21.08 23.55
C LEU A 12 12.25 21.33 24.41
N ASN A 13 11.71 20.26 25.01
CA ASN A 13 10.55 20.35 25.90
C ASN A 13 10.80 21.37 27.02
N LYS A 14 11.92 21.24 27.75
CA LYS A 14 12.24 22.12 28.87
C LYS A 14 12.45 23.59 28.46
N THR A 15 13.10 23.83 27.33
CA THR A 15 13.51 25.18 26.90
C THR A 15 12.34 25.97 26.31
N TYR A 16 11.44 25.26 25.61
CA TYR A 16 10.35 25.88 24.85
C TYR A 16 8.96 25.65 25.45
N ASP A 17 8.83 25.02 26.62
CA ASP A 17 7.55 24.79 27.33
C ASP A 17 6.69 26.06 27.45
N LYS A 18 7.31 27.21 27.76
CA LYS A 18 6.63 28.51 27.87
C LYS A 18 5.95 29.00 26.58
N TYR A 19 6.24 28.39 25.43
CA TYR A 19 5.62 28.71 24.14
C TYR A 19 4.46 27.77 23.77
N VAL A 20 4.24 26.70 24.54
CA VAL A 20 3.13 25.75 24.31
C VAL A 20 1.78 26.44 24.45
N ALA A 21 1.60 27.27 25.48
CA ALA A 21 0.36 28.01 25.70
C ALA A 21 0.03 29.02 24.58
N LYS A 22 1.03 29.44 23.79
CA LYS A 22 0.85 30.33 22.63
C LYS A 22 0.61 29.57 21.32
N GLY A 23 0.72 28.24 21.32
CA GLY A 23 0.64 27.41 20.12
C GLY A 23 1.92 27.42 19.26
N ASP A 24 2.97 28.12 19.70
CA ASP A 24 4.24 28.26 18.95
C ASP A 24 5.17 27.06 19.12
N PHE A 25 4.92 26.20 20.10
CA PHE A 25 5.67 24.96 20.33
C PHE A 25 4.72 23.83 20.78
N GLN A 26 5.11 22.58 20.55
CA GLN A 26 4.38 21.39 21.00
C GLN A 26 5.32 20.48 21.76
N THR A 27 4.91 20.01 22.94
CA THR A 27 5.66 19.03 23.72
C THR A 27 5.77 17.72 22.95
N ILE A 28 6.96 17.14 22.88
CA ILE A 28 7.26 15.93 22.12
C ILE A 28 7.65 14.74 23.01
N PRO A 29 7.47 13.48 22.56
CA PRO A 29 7.93 12.33 23.31
C PRO A 29 9.46 12.27 23.45
N GLU A 30 9.95 12.01 24.66
CA GLU A 30 11.39 11.85 24.97
C GLU A 30 11.83 10.37 24.84
N ASN A 31 11.65 9.80 23.67
CA ASN A 31 11.81 8.36 23.42
C ASN A 31 13.14 8.00 22.72
N GLY A 32 14.03 8.97 22.47
CA GLY A 32 15.30 8.76 21.79
C GLY A 32 15.15 8.26 20.35
N LYS A 33 13.99 8.47 19.72
CA LYS A 33 13.76 8.18 18.30
C LYS A 33 13.70 9.50 17.54
N THR A 34 14.56 9.64 16.54
CA THR A 34 14.43 10.73 15.54
C THR A 34 13.14 10.56 14.73
N GLY A 35 12.75 11.60 13.98
CA GLY A 35 11.56 11.60 13.12
C GLY A 35 10.91 12.98 13.02
N TRP A 36 9.82 13.06 12.25
CA TRP A 36 9.10 14.31 11.97
C TRP A 36 8.79 15.11 13.24
N THR A 37 8.30 14.47 14.30
CA THR A 37 7.99 15.14 15.57
C THR A 37 9.19 15.88 16.17
N THR A 38 10.39 15.26 16.15
CA THR A 38 11.61 15.89 16.70
C THR A 38 12.13 16.97 15.76
N VAL A 39 12.11 16.72 14.44
CA VAL A 39 12.56 17.69 13.43
C VAL A 39 11.67 18.93 13.42
N TYR A 40 10.35 18.79 13.50
CA TYR A 40 9.41 19.91 13.60
C TYR A 40 9.64 20.73 14.88
N ALA A 41 9.89 20.07 16.01
CA ALA A 41 10.23 20.77 17.25
C ALA A 41 11.53 21.57 17.13
N LEU A 42 12.58 21.03 16.51
CA LEU A 42 13.83 21.77 16.22
C LEU A 42 13.59 22.95 15.27
N THR A 43 12.76 22.79 14.24
CA THR A 43 12.38 23.86 13.30
C THR A 43 11.64 24.99 13.99
N ARG A 44 10.63 24.67 14.80
CA ARG A 44 9.87 25.66 15.57
C ARG A 44 10.74 26.35 16.62
N ALA A 45 11.60 25.60 17.31
CA ALA A 45 12.59 26.16 18.21
C ALA A 45 13.46 27.21 17.51
N LEU A 46 13.99 26.91 16.31
CA LEU A 46 14.75 27.88 15.53
C LEU A 46 13.91 29.12 15.18
N GLN A 47 12.67 28.92 14.74
CA GLN A 47 11.78 30.03 14.40
C GLN A 47 11.51 30.95 15.60
N ILE A 48 11.32 30.38 16.80
CA ILE A 48 11.18 31.15 18.05
C ILE A 48 12.45 31.97 18.32
N GLU A 49 13.63 31.38 18.18
CA GLU A 49 14.91 32.10 18.36
C GLU A 49 15.10 33.21 17.31
N LEU A 50 14.50 33.08 16.14
CA LEU A 50 14.49 34.10 15.09
C LEU A 50 13.36 35.14 15.26
N GLY A 51 12.54 35.02 16.31
CA GLY A 51 11.44 35.95 16.59
C GLY A 51 10.21 35.75 15.70
N ILE A 52 10.02 34.56 15.12
CA ILE A 52 8.88 34.22 14.26
C ILE A 52 7.73 33.69 15.12
N SER A 53 6.54 34.27 14.97
CA SER A 53 5.28 33.81 15.55
C SER A 53 4.13 34.25 14.61
N PRO A 54 3.15 33.37 14.28
CA PRO A 54 3.10 31.95 14.65
C PRO A 54 4.22 31.13 13.98
N THR A 55 4.66 30.06 14.63
CA THR A 55 5.61 29.09 14.06
C THR A 55 4.93 28.12 13.08
N ALA A 56 5.75 27.39 12.31
CA ALA A 56 5.33 26.38 11.34
C ALA A 56 6.29 25.18 11.33
N ASP A 57 5.81 24.04 10.86
CA ASP A 57 6.57 22.78 10.79
C ASP A 57 7.61 22.74 9.65
N ASN A 58 7.77 23.83 8.90
CA ASN A 58 8.69 23.94 7.78
C ASN A 58 9.64 25.14 7.88
N PHE A 59 10.86 24.96 7.35
CA PHE A 59 11.81 26.05 7.17
C PHE A 59 11.45 26.86 5.92
N GLY A 60 10.56 27.84 6.10
CA GLY A 60 9.99 28.66 5.01
C GLY A 60 10.75 29.95 4.69
N PRO A 61 10.23 30.78 3.75
CA PRO A 61 10.91 31.99 3.26
C PRO A 61 11.26 33.01 4.35
N THR A 62 10.42 33.16 5.38
CA THR A 62 10.71 34.06 6.51
C THR A 62 11.89 33.57 7.33
N THR A 63 11.96 32.26 7.62
CA THR A 63 13.09 31.63 8.30
C THR A 63 14.37 31.78 7.49
N GLU A 64 14.32 31.58 6.17
CA GLU A 64 15.46 31.77 5.26
C GLU A 64 16.00 33.20 5.27
N LYS A 65 15.11 34.19 5.27
CA LYS A 65 15.49 35.61 5.30
C LYS A 65 16.14 36.01 6.64
N LEU A 66 15.64 35.46 7.75
CA LEU A 66 16.06 35.86 9.09
C LEU A 66 17.30 35.08 9.57
N PHE A 67 17.45 33.82 9.17
CA PHE A 67 18.59 33.00 9.58
C PHE A 67 19.93 33.61 9.14
N LYS A 68 20.90 33.61 10.06
CA LYS A 68 22.27 34.06 9.81
C LYS A 68 23.21 32.86 9.82
N PRO A 69 24.13 32.74 8.85
CA PRO A 69 25.08 31.64 8.82
C PRO A 69 25.86 31.50 10.13
N LEU A 70 26.08 30.26 10.55
CA LEU A 70 26.81 29.95 11.78
C LEU A 70 28.23 29.53 11.44
N THR A 71 29.18 29.95 12.27
CA THR A 71 30.59 29.59 12.18
C THR A 71 31.11 29.20 13.54
N ILE A 72 32.32 28.63 13.58
CA ILE A 72 33.00 28.32 14.84
C ILE A 72 33.12 29.59 15.69
N GLY A 73 32.72 29.49 16.96
CA GLY A 73 32.84 30.58 17.92
C GLY A 73 34.29 30.78 18.37
N ALA A 74 34.56 31.91 19.03
CA ALA A 74 35.78 32.09 19.81
C ALA A 74 35.89 31.00 20.89
N SER A 75 37.11 30.75 21.40
CA SER A 75 37.36 29.71 22.40
C SER A 75 36.59 29.89 23.71
N ASP A 76 36.13 31.10 24.00
CA ASP A 76 35.35 31.49 25.19
C ASP A 76 33.85 31.75 24.89
N ALA A 77 33.39 31.40 23.69
CA ALA A 77 32.01 31.60 23.26
C ALA A 77 31.01 30.95 24.23
N LYS A 78 29.95 31.69 24.56
CA LYS A 78 28.90 31.22 25.46
C LYS A 78 27.90 30.33 24.72
N PRO A 79 27.25 29.38 25.42
CA PRO A 79 26.19 28.58 24.85
C PRO A 79 25.04 29.42 24.28
N THR A 80 24.49 29.04 23.13
CA THR A 80 23.27 29.63 22.55
C THR A 80 22.26 28.55 22.18
N ASN A 81 20.98 28.89 22.24
CA ASN A 81 19.90 27.97 21.84
C ASN A 81 20.00 27.57 20.37
N ILE A 82 20.39 28.50 19.48
CA ILE A 82 20.59 28.21 18.05
C ILE A 82 21.68 27.13 17.85
N ASN A 83 22.76 27.16 18.63
CA ASN A 83 23.80 26.14 18.57
C ASN A 83 23.34 24.80 19.18
N TYR A 84 22.51 24.81 20.22
CA TYR A 84 21.84 23.59 20.69
C TYR A 84 20.97 22.99 19.59
N ILE A 85 20.17 23.81 18.90
CA ILE A 85 19.34 23.35 17.77
C ILE A 85 20.24 22.76 16.66
N LEU A 86 21.34 23.42 16.30
CA LEU A 86 22.30 22.91 15.33
C LEU A 86 22.86 21.54 15.73
N GLN A 87 23.35 21.41 16.96
CA GLN A 87 23.91 20.15 17.47
C GLN A 87 22.83 19.05 17.54
N GLY A 88 21.62 19.41 17.97
CA GLY A 88 20.49 18.48 18.02
C GLY A 88 20.06 18.00 16.64
N ALA A 89 20.06 18.88 15.64
CA ALA A 89 19.79 18.53 14.26
C ALA A 89 20.87 17.58 13.70
N PHE A 90 22.15 17.79 14.01
CA PHE A 90 23.21 16.85 13.63
C PHE A 90 23.02 15.46 14.23
N TYR A 91 22.72 15.35 15.53
CA TYR A 91 22.39 14.05 16.14
C TYR A 91 21.21 13.39 15.45
N CYS A 92 20.14 14.14 15.14
CA CYS A 92 18.98 13.62 14.42
C CYS A 92 19.30 13.15 12.99
N LYS A 93 20.35 13.71 12.36
CA LYS A 93 20.86 13.33 11.03
C LYS A 93 21.95 12.25 11.07
N GLY A 94 22.37 11.81 12.25
CA GLY A 94 23.41 10.79 12.43
C GLY A 94 24.85 11.30 12.38
N TYR A 95 25.07 12.61 12.47
CA TYR A 95 26.41 13.20 12.61
C TYR A 95 26.67 13.53 14.09
N SER A 96 27.84 13.17 14.60
CA SER A 96 28.22 13.55 15.97
C SER A 96 28.90 14.92 15.98
N PRO A 97 28.30 15.98 16.56
CA PRO A 97 28.96 17.26 16.80
C PRO A 97 29.88 17.23 18.04
N GLY A 98 30.17 16.04 18.59
CA GLY A 98 30.96 15.83 19.81
C GLY A 98 30.11 15.90 21.08
N GLY A 99 29.53 17.07 21.38
CA GLY A 99 28.72 17.28 22.59
C GLY A 99 27.45 18.08 22.31
N PHE A 100 26.53 18.10 23.28
CA PHE A 100 25.33 18.93 23.25
C PHE A 100 25.50 20.07 24.26
N THR A 101 26.26 21.10 23.86
CA THR A 101 26.81 22.14 24.75
C THR A 101 26.30 23.54 24.45
N GLY A 102 25.62 23.74 23.32
CA GLY A 102 25.25 25.06 22.81
C GLY A 102 26.43 25.89 22.32
N VAL A 103 27.65 25.33 22.26
CA VAL A 103 28.84 26.02 21.75
C VAL A 103 29.26 25.41 20.42
N PHE A 104 29.33 26.23 19.38
CA PHE A 104 29.90 25.83 18.09
C PHE A 104 31.44 25.78 18.21
N GLY A 105 31.97 24.66 18.71
CA GLY A 105 33.40 24.39 18.82
C GLY A 105 33.95 23.53 17.66
N GLY A 106 35.20 23.09 17.80
CA GLY A 106 35.92 22.34 16.75
C GLY A 106 35.24 21.04 16.32
N GLN A 107 34.64 20.28 17.26
CA GLN A 107 33.91 19.05 16.92
C GLN A 107 32.62 19.33 16.14
N THR A 108 31.86 20.38 16.49
CA THR A 108 30.73 20.84 15.69
C THR A 108 31.19 21.23 14.29
N GLN A 109 32.32 21.93 14.15
CA GLN A 109 32.88 22.30 12.84
C GLN A 109 33.26 21.07 12.00
N ILE A 110 33.83 20.04 12.61
CA ILE A 110 34.13 18.77 11.95
C ILE A 110 32.84 18.11 11.45
N ALA A 111 31.78 18.06 12.27
CA ALA A 111 30.48 17.54 11.84
C ALA A 111 29.90 18.33 10.66
N VAL A 112 30.02 19.66 10.66
CA VAL A 112 29.61 20.48 9.51
C VAL A 112 30.39 20.12 8.25
N LYS A 113 31.71 19.96 8.35
CA LYS A 113 32.55 19.57 7.20
C LYS A 113 32.22 18.17 6.68
N MET A 114 31.92 17.23 7.58
CA MET A 114 31.45 15.89 7.22
C MET A 114 30.13 15.96 6.45
N PHE A 115 29.16 16.74 6.95
CA PHE A 115 27.89 16.97 6.25
C PHE A 115 28.10 17.63 4.88
N GLN A 116 28.92 18.69 4.80
CA GLN A 116 29.21 19.38 3.54
C GLN A 116 29.81 18.42 2.50
N LYS A 117 30.72 17.54 2.92
CA LYS A 117 31.31 16.49 2.09
C LYS A 117 30.26 15.47 1.64
N ASP A 118 29.45 14.96 2.56
CA ASP A 118 28.42 13.96 2.29
C ASP A 118 27.30 14.50 1.38
N ALA A 119 26.96 15.78 1.53
CA ALA A 119 26.06 16.52 0.65
C ALA A 119 26.68 16.85 -0.71
N GLY A 120 27.98 16.62 -0.93
CA GLY A 120 28.65 16.88 -2.20
C GLY A 120 29.00 18.35 -2.47
N LEU A 121 29.02 19.20 -1.45
CA LEU A 121 29.32 20.63 -1.62
C LEU A 121 30.78 20.85 -2.03
N ALA A 122 31.00 21.78 -2.96
CA ALA A 122 32.33 22.16 -3.44
C ALA A 122 33.20 22.75 -2.33
N THR A 123 32.58 23.51 -1.41
CA THR A 123 33.26 24.14 -0.27
C THR A 123 32.93 23.39 1.02
N GLN A 124 33.97 22.98 1.75
CA GLN A 124 33.90 22.26 3.02
C GLN A 124 34.59 23.07 4.14
N ASP A 125 34.17 24.32 4.29
CA ASP A 125 34.74 25.31 5.21
C ASP A 125 34.28 25.16 6.67
N GLY A 126 33.25 24.35 6.92
CA GLY A 126 32.62 24.20 8.23
C GLY A 126 31.67 25.34 8.59
N VAL A 127 31.22 26.14 7.62
CA VAL A 127 30.20 27.18 7.78
C VAL A 127 28.81 26.59 7.54
N VAL A 128 27.88 26.85 8.48
CA VAL A 128 26.48 26.45 8.33
C VAL A 128 25.74 27.58 7.63
N SER A 129 25.59 27.48 6.32
CA SER A 129 24.77 28.40 5.53
C SER A 129 23.26 28.12 5.72
N THR A 130 22.41 29.02 5.24
CA THR A 130 20.95 28.86 5.29
C THR A 130 20.47 27.56 4.65
N ILE A 131 21.05 27.17 3.52
CA ILE A 131 20.66 25.93 2.82
C ILE A 131 21.07 24.68 3.63
N ILE A 132 22.21 24.71 4.33
CA ILE A 132 22.66 23.62 5.20
C ILE A 132 21.73 23.52 6.40
N MET A 133 21.43 24.63 7.09
CA MET A 133 20.53 24.61 8.25
C MET A 133 19.13 24.10 7.87
N LYS A 134 18.62 24.57 6.72
CA LYS A 134 17.35 24.11 6.16
C LYS A 134 17.34 22.59 5.94
N SER A 135 18.40 22.04 5.35
CA SER A 135 18.54 20.59 5.11
C SER A 135 18.83 19.76 6.36
N LEU A 136 19.35 20.37 7.43
CA LEU A 136 19.45 19.71 8.74
C LEU A 136 18.08 19.59 9.43
N LEU A 137 17.13 20.47 9.08
CA LEU A 137 15.80 20.58 9.67
C LEU A 137 14.68 20.01 8.77
N ASP A 138 14.99 18.95 8.04
CA ASP A 138 14.04 18.12 7.30
C ASP A 138 14.33 16.62 7.52
N MET A 139 13.69 15.72 6.77
CA MET A 139 13.96 14.26 6.84
C MET A 139 14.93 13.74 5.77
N SER A 140 15.57 14.62 4.98
CA SER A 140 16.51 14.26 3.93
C SER A 140 17.73 13.52 4.50
N ALA A 141 18.14 12.41 3.89
CA ALA A 141 19.37 11.71 4.24
C ALA A 141 20.53 12.13 3.30
N PHE A 142 21.74 12.25 3.85
CA PHE A 142 22.95 12.62 3.10
C PHE A 142 24.01 11.51 3.06
N GLN A 143 23.65 10.34 3.58
CA GLN A 143 24.41 9.10 3.53
C GLN A 143 23.56 8.05 2.84
N THR A 144 24.20 7.10 2.14
CA THR A 144 23.50 6.02 1.44
C THR A 144 22.64 5.23 2.41
N VAL A 145 21.35 5.08 2.09
CA VAL A 145 20.40 4.27 2.86
C VAL A 145 20.25 2.88 2.26
N SER A 146 19.55 1.98 2.96
CA SER A 146 19.21 0.65 2.42
C SER A 146 18.48 0.77 1.07
N GLY A 147 18.89 -0.02 0.09
CA GLY A 147 18.37 0.06 -1.29
C GLY A 147 18.97 1.18 -2.16
N GLY A 148 19.70 2.13 -1.56
CA GLY A 148 20.41 3.18 -2.29
C GLY A 148 21.67 2.66 -2.99
N THR A 149 22.03 3.29 -4.12
CA THR A 149 23.24 2.96 -4.88
C THR A 149 24.27 4.08 -4.81
N TYR A 150 25.55 3.73 -4.89
CA TYR A 150 26.63 4.73 -4.97
C TYR A 150 26.54 5.60 -6.23
N GLY A 151 26.13 5.03 -7.37
CA GLY A 151 25.97 5.77 -8.63
C GLY A 151 24.95 6.90 -8.50
N VAL A 152 23.76 6.61 -7.98
CA VAL A 152 22.74 7.64 -7.74
C VAL A 152 23.17 8.63 -6.67
N ARG A 153 23.86 8.18 -5.62
CA ARG A 153 24.43 9.09 -4.61
C ARG A 153 25.41 10.09 -5.22
N THR A 154 26.29 9.62 -6.12
CA THR A 154 27.21 10.51 -6.85
C THR A 154 26.45 11.52 -7.71
N VAL A 155 25.36 11.11 -8.37
CA VAL A 155 24.47 12.06 -9.10
C VAL A 155 23.92 13.13 -8.16
N GLN A 156 23.36 12.74 -7.02
CA GLN A 156 22.79 13.66 -6.03
C GLN A 156 23.85 14.65 -5.51
N GLN A 157 25.05 14.16 -5.19
CA GLN A 157 26.18 14.99 -4.78
C GLN A 157 26.62 15.96 -5.87
N ASN A 158 26.69 15.52 -7.13
CA ASN A 158 27.03 16.37 -8.26
C ASN A 158 25.96 17.45 -8.48
N LEU A 159 24.67 17.11 -8.35
CA LEU A 159 23.58 18.09 -8.42
C LEU A 159 23.70 19.15 -7.32
N ASN A 160 24.03 18.75 -6.10
CA ASN A 160 24.26 19.69 -5.00
C ASN A 160 25.46 20.59 -5.26
N ARG A 161 26.57 20.03 -5.76
CA ARG A 161 27.78 20.78 -6.08
C ARG A 161 27.52 21.86 -7.12
N ASP A 162 26.82 21.51 -8.20
CA ASP A 162 26.79 22.30 -9.43
C ASP A 162 25.49 23.13 -9.58
N TYR A 163 24.41 22.71 -8.90
CA TYR A 163 23.05 23.25 -9.11
C TYR A 163 22.30 23.67 -7.84
N SER A 164 22.76 23.36 -6.61
CA SER A 164 21.99 23.65 -5.38
C SER A 164 21.57 25.12 -5.23
N ALA A 165 22.43 26.07 -5.60
CA ALA A 165 22.11 27.50 -5.57
C ALA A 165 20.97 27.88 -6.52
N TRP A 166 20.89 27.21 -7.68
CA TRP A 166 19.81 27.39 -8.66
C TRP A 166 18.52 26.71 -8.19
N ILE A 167 18.62 25.45 -7.76
CA ILE A 167 17.51 24.64 -7.25
C ILE A 167 16.90 25.26 -5.98
N GLY A 168 17.72 25.89 -5.13
CA GLY A 168 17.26 26.52 -3.88
C GLY A 168 17.13 25.56 -2.69
N LYS A 169 17.58 24.31 -2.83
CA LYS A 169 17.70 23.31 -1.75
C LYS A 169 18.82 22.33 -2.04
N LEU A 170 19.26 21.59 -1.02
CA LEU A 170 20.07 20.40 -1.22
C LEU A 170 19.17 19.21 -1.54
N VAL A 171 19.54 18.46 -2.56
CA VAL A 171 19.02 17.14 -2.88
C VAL A 171 19.52 16.16 -1.83
N PRO A 172 18.67 15.25 -1.29
CA PRO A 172 19.14 14.13 -0.47
C PRO A 172 20.27 13.37 -1.20
N CYS A 173 21.29 12.91 -0.47
CA CYS A 173 22.39 12.09 -0.97
C CYS A 173 22.28 10.64 -0.45
N ASP A 174 21.07 10.09 -0.51
CA ASP A 174 20.67 8.80 0.04
C ASP A 174 20.89 7.62 -0.92
N GLY A 175 21.25 7.89 -2.17
CA GLY A 175 21.45 6.90 -3.22
C GLY A 175 20.16 6.34 -3.82
N LEU A 176 18.98 6.86 -3.44
CA LEU A 176 17.70 6.47 -4.02
C LEU A 176 17.30 7.44 -5.12
N TYR A 177 16.89 6.91 -6.27
CA TYR A 177 16.18 7.74 -7.23
C TYR A 177 14.77 7.98 -6.68
N GLY A 178 14.38 9.25 -6.64
CA GLY A 178 13.11 9.66 -6.07
C GLY A 178 12.75 11.06 -6.52
N ARG A 179 11.57 11.53 -6.12
CA ARG A 179 10.97 12.81 -6.54
C ARG A 179 11.97 13.96 -6.51
N ASP A 180 12.68 14.14 -5.40
CA ASP A 180 13.62 15.25 -5.22
C ASP A 180 14.80 15.19 -6.18
N THR A 181 15.34 14.01 -6.45
CA THR A 181 16.41 13.80 -7.42
C THR A 181 15.90 14.06 -8.84
N ASN A 182 14.74 13.52 -9.22
CA ASN A 182 14.15 13.71 -10.55
C ASN A 182 13.83 15.19 -10.83
N THR A 183 13.14 15.86 -9.90
CA THR A 183 12.82 17.29 -10.01
C THR A 183 14.08 18.14 -10.10
N SER A 184 15.14 17.78 -9.36
CA SER A 184 16.42 18.48 -9.41
C SER A 184 17.17 18.28 -10.72
N LEU A 185 17.11 17.08 -11.33
CA LEU A 185 17.62 16.83 -12.69
C LEU A 185 16.90 17.72 -13.71
N ILE A 186 15.57 17.88 -13.60
CA ILE A 186 14.81 18.74 -14.50
C ILE A 186 15.14 20.22 -14.27
N TYR A 187 15.30 20.68 -13.02
CA TYR A 187 15.77 22.04 -12.75
C TYR A 187 17.17 22.31 -13.33
N ALA A 188 18.07 21.33 -13.21
CA ALA A 188 19.41 21.41 -13.79
C ALA A 188 19.34 21.47 -15.33
N LEU A 189 18.51 20.63 -15.96
CA LEU A 189 18.25 20.68 -17.41
C LEU A 189 17.73 22.06 -17.83
N GLN A 190 16.71 22.58 -17.14
CA GLN A 190 16.14 23.89 -17.45
C GLN A 190 17.19 25.01 -17.34
N LYS A 191 18.14 24.92 -16.40
CA LYS A 191 19.28 25.85 -16.33
C LYS A 191 20.18 25.73 -17.56
N GLU A 192 20.56 24.52 -17.94
CA GLU A 192 21.42 24.27 -19.12
C GLU A 192 20.72 24.60 -20.45
N GLU A 193 19.38 24.59 -20.47
CA GLU A 193 18.54 25.09 -21.57
C GLU A 193 18.52 26.62 -21.66
N GLY A 194 19.08 27.34 -20.69
CA GLY A 194 19.04 28.80 -20.60
C GLY A 194 17.70 29.35 -20.08
N MET A 195 16.85 28.52 -19.48
CA MET A 195 15.58 28.96 -18.89
C MET A 195 15.84 29.87 -17.69
N ALA A 196 15.15 31.01 -17.62
CA ALA A 196 15.24 31.90 -16.47
C ALA A 196 14.74 31.21 -15.19
N ARG A 197 15.35 31.53 -14.04
CA ARG A 197 15.00 30.92 -12.75
C ARG A 197 13.54 31.16 -12.36
N THR A 198 12.99 32.30 -12.77
CA THR A 198 11.58 32.68 -12.54
C THR A 198 10.59 31.85 -13.37
N THR A 199 11.06 31.16 -14.40
CA THR A 199 10.26 30.28 -15.27
C THR A 199 10.48 28.81 -14.96
N ALA A 200 11.70 28.44 -14.53
CA ALA A 200 12.04 27.07 -14.15
C ALA A 200 11.14 26.57 -13.00
N ASN A 201 10.60 25.37 -13.17
CA ASN A 201 9.61 24.78 -12.27
C ASN A 201 9.87 23.30 -11.96
N GLY A 202 10.95 22.72 -12.49
CA GLY A 202 11.29 21.32 -12.26
C GLY A 202 10.33 20.33 -12.93
N ASN A 203 9.45 20.79 -13.82
CA ASN A 203 8.54 19.95 -14.62
C ASN A 203 9.00 19.89 -16.08
N PHE A 204 8.96 18.69 -16.67
CA PHE A 204 9.31 18.49 -18.08
C PHE A 204 8.12 18.83 -19.01
N GLY A 205 7.76 20.11 -19.04
CA GLY A 205 6.63 20.63 -19.81
C GLY A 205 6.96 21.05 -21.26
N PRO A 206 6.04 21.78 -21.92
CA PRO A 206 6.23 22.28 -23.28
C PRO A 206 7.46 23.18 -23.46
N GLY A 207 7.78 24.03 -22.46
CA GLY A 207 8.96 24.90 -22.50
C GLY A 207 10.27 24.10 -22.58
N THR A 208 10.46 23.16 -21.66
CA THR A 208 11.61 22.23 -21.65
C THR A 208 11.64 21.37 -22.91
N THR A 209 10.48 20.88 -23.38
CA THR A 209 10.38 20.10 -24.62
C THR A 209 10.92 20.88 -25.83
N THR A 210 10.50 22.14 -25.98
CA THR A 210 10.94 23.01 -27.09
C THR A 210 12.42 23.35 -26.97
N SER A 211 12.88 23.78 -25.79
CA SER A 211 14.28 24.16 -25.57
C SER A 211 15.23 22.99 -25.82
N LEU A 212 14.94 21.81 -25.26
CA LEU A 212 15.76 20.63 -25.50
C LEU A 212 15.80 20.25 -26.98
N THR A 213 14.66 20.32 -27.68
CA THR A 213 14.60 20.00 -29.13
C THR A 213 15.58 20.86 -29.93
N ASN A 214 15.67 22.16 -29.61
CA ASN A 214 16.60 23.08 -30.27
C ASN A 214 18.08 22.78 -29.94
N LEU A 215 18.35 22.14 -28.80
CA LEU A 215 19.71 21.80 -28.35
C LEU A 215 20.19 20.43 -28.83
N ILE A 216 19.30 19.54 -29.30
CA ILE A 216 19.68 18.22 -29.82
C ILE A 216 20.85 18.26 -30.84
N PRO A 217 20.89 19.18 -31.82
CA PRO A 217 21.99 19.22 -32.80
C PRO A 217 23.39 19.44 -32.19
N THR A 218 23.48 20.12 -31.04
CA THR A 218 24.75 20.41 -30.36
C THR A 218 24.92 19.64 -29.05
N PHE A 219 23.93 18.84 -28.65
CA PHE A 219 23.86 18.17 -27.35
C PHE A 219 25.11 17.36 -27.03
N ALA A 220 25.57 16.52 -27.98
CA ALA A 220 26.71 15.62 -27.77
C ALA A 220 28.04 16.37 -27.50
N SER A 221 28.13 17.64 -27.91
CA SER A 221 29.29 18.51 -27.66
C SER A 221 29.18 19.34 -26.37
N ASN A 222 28.00 19.39 -25.75
CA ASN A 222 27.76 20.11 -24.51
C ASN A 222 27.98 19.19 -23.30
N LYS A 223 29.11 19.40 -22.60
CA LYS A 223 29.51 18.58 -21.44
C LYS A 223 28.44 18.51 -20.35
N ALA A 224 27.78 19.63 -20.03
CA ALA A 224 26.79 19.67 -18.95
C ALA A 224 25.53 18.88 -19.32
N LEU A 225 25.05 19.01 -20.56
CA LEU A 225 23.91 18.23 -21.05
C LEU A 225 24.23 16.74 -21.10
N VAL A 226 25.44 16.35 -21.52
CA VAL A 226 25.86 14.94 -21.50
C VAL A 226 26.00 14.40 -20.08
N LEU A 227 26.47 15.20 -19.11
CA LEU A 227 26.46 14.80 -17.70
C LEU A 227 25.04 14.54 -17.22
N LEU A 228 24.08 15.42 -17.52
CA LEU A 228 22.68 15.24 -17.16
C LEU A 228 22.07 13.98 -17.82
N LEU A 229 22.48 13.65 -19.04
CA LEU A 229 22.12 12.37 -19.68
C LEU A 229 22.65 11.17 -18.89
N GLN A 230 23.94 11.17 -18.58
CA GLN A 230 24.59 10.08 -17.83
C GLN A 230 23.97 9.94 -16.43
N TYR A 231 23.67 11.06 -15.76
CA TYR A 231 22.96 11.07 -14.48
C TYR A 231 21.57 10.44 -14.59
N SER A 232 20.80 10.83 -15.62
CA SER A 232 19.45 10.32 -15.84
C SER A 232 19.46 8.82 -16.17
N LEU A 233 20.45 8.35 -16.94
CA LEU A 233 20.66 6.92 -17.19
C LEU A 233 20.96 6.16 -15.89
N ALA A 234 21.88 6.65 -15.06
CA ALA A 234 22.21 6.04 -13.78
C ALA A 234 21.00 5.95 -12.84
N CYS A 235 20.21 7.03 -12.76
CA CYS A 235 18.96 7.06 -12.00
C CYS A 235 17.91 6.05 -12.50
N ASN A 236 17.94 5.71 -13.79
CA ASN A 236 17.08 4.67 -14.38
C ASN A 236 17.70 3.26 -14.33
N GLY A 237 18.73 3.04 -13.50
CA GLY A 237 19.31 1.72 -13.25
C GLY A 237 20.35 1.25 -14.27
N LEU A 238 20.80 2.13 -15.18
CA LEU A 238 21.82 1.79 -16.17
C LEU A 238 23.22 1.91 -15.54
N PRO A 239 24.12 0.93 -15.75
CA PRO A 239 25.44 0.93 -15.14
C PRO A 239 26.37 1.93 -15.84
N ILE A 240 26.56 3.10 -15.23
CA ILE A 240 27.51 4.12 -15.68
C ILE A 240 28.80 3.97 -14.89
N ASN A 241 29.94 3.75 -15.59
CA ASN A 241 31.23 3.62 -14.91
C ASN A 241 31.79 4.97 -14.45
N GLN A 242 31.65 5.99 -15.30
CA GLN A 242 32.15 7.33 -15.04
C GLN A 242 31.21 8.41 -15.59
N PHE A 243 31.07 9.49 -14.84
CA PHE A 243 30.37 10.69 -15.28
C PHE A 243 31.36 11.63 -15.98
N SER A 244 31.71 11.31 -17.23
CA SER A 244 32.72 12.03 -18.01
C SER A 244 32.19 13.33 -18.63
N GLY A 245 30.88 13.40 -18.89
CA GLY A 245 30.28 14.45 -19.73
C GLY A 245 30.69 14.35 -21.20
N VAL A 246 31.20 13.20 -21.63
CA VAL A 246 31.55 12.91 -23.02
C VAL A 246 30.57 11.88 -23.56
N TYR A 247 29.98 12.16 -24.72
CA TYR A 247 29.05 11.24 -25.37
C TYR A 247 29.85 10.20 -26.17
N ASP A 248 30.44 9.27 -25.44
CA ASP A 248 31.30 8.20 -25.93
C ASP A 248 30.53 6.91 -26.25
N ALA A 249 31.26 5.88 -26.70
CA ALA A 249 30.68 4.58 -27.06
C ALA A 249 29.94 3.89 -25.90
N GLU A 250 30.43 4.06 -24.65
CA GLU A 250 29.73 3.56 -23.46
C GLU A 250 28.36 4.26 -23.32
N THR A 251 28.35 5.60 -23.36
CA THR A 251 27.13 6.38 -23.23
C THR A 251 26.15 6.07 -24.38
N THR A 252 26.63 5.97 -25.62
CA THR A 252 25.79 5.57 -26.78
C THR A 252 25.15 4.19 -26.57
N ASN A 253 25.90 3.20 -26.09
CA ASN A 253 25.39 1.86 -25.85
C ASN A 253 24.36 1.82 -24.71
N LEU A 254 24.53 2.61 -23.65
CA LEU A 254 23.57 2.70 -22.55
C LEU A 254 22.28 3.38 -22.99
N VAL A 255 22.36 4.44 -23.81
CA VAL A 255 21.17 5.04 -24.42
C VAL A 255 20.44 4.04 -25.31
N LYS A 256 21.18 3.29 -26.13
CA LYS A 256 20.60 2.23 -26.98
C LYS A 256 19.88 1.17 -26.14
N ARG A 257 20.50 0.70 -25.06
CA ARG A 257 19.90 -0.28 -24.16
C ARG A 257 18.60 0.24 -23.54
N TYR A 258 18.59 1.50 -23.10
CA TYR A 258 17.39 2.13 -22.57
C TYR A 258 16.28 2.26 -23.63
N GLN A 259 16.64 2.68 -24.84
CA GLN A 259 15.73 2.77 -25.98
C GLN A 259 15.07 1.42 -26.33
N GLU A 260 15.87 0.35 -26.38
CA GLU A 260 15.38 -1.01 -26.64
C GLU A 260 14.48 -1.52 -25.51
N PHE A 261 14.85 -1.23 -24.26
CA PHE A 261 14.07 -1.58 -23.08
C PHE A 261 12.70 -0.88 -23.06
N MET A 262 12.67 0.42 -23.35
CA MET A 262 11.43 1.23 -23.42
C MET A 262 10.66 1.07 -24.74
N LYS A 263 11.10 0.17 -25.64
CA LYS A 263 10.50 -0.07 -26.97
C LYS A 263 10.31 1.18 -27.81
N MET A 264 11.30 2.06 -27.75
CA MET A 264 11.29 3.27 -28.55
C MET A 264 11.43 2.94 -30.05
N SER A 265 10.89 3.79 -30.91
CA SER A 265 11.02 3.64 -32.37
C SER A 265 12.48 3.82 -32.85
N ILE A 266 13.30 4.52 -32.08
CA ILE A 266 14.74 4.68 -32.29
C ILE A 266 15.50 3.79 -31.31
N THR A 267 16.44 2.99 -31.82
CA THR A 267 17.28 2.05 -31.03
C THR A 267 18.75 2.13 -31.45
N THR A 268 19.18 3.27 -31.96
CA THR A 268 20.55 3.50 -32.45
C THR A 268 21.49 4.03 -31.38
N GLY A 269 20.96 4.38 -30.21
CA GLY A 269 21.66 5.13 -29.18
C GLY A 269 21.58 6.63 -29.36
N ALA A 270 21.16 7.15 -30.53
CA ALA A 270 21.14 8.59 -30.79
C ALA A 270 20.26 9.35 -29.79
N ILE A 271 20.71 10.55 -29.40
CA ILE A 271 20.01 11.40 -28.45
C ILE A 271 18.86 12.11 -29.16
N THR A 272 17.64 11.91 -28.65
CA THR A 272 16.45 12.62 -29.11
C THR A 272 15.74 13.25 -27.91
N MET A 273 14.91 14.28 -28.16
CA MET A 273 14.05 14.84 -27.12
C MET A 273 13.23 13.74 -26.44
N GLY A 274 12.62 12.84 -27.22
CA GLY A 274 11.82 11.73 -26.68
C GLY A 274 12.61 10.76 -25.81
N THR A 275 13.89 10.50 -26.13
CA THR A 275 14.77 9.65 -25.31
C THR A 275 15.04 10.30 -23.96
N PHE A 276 15.41 11.59 -23.98
CA PHE A 276 15.72 12.32 -22.75
C PHE A 276 14.47 12.52 -21.87
N LYS A 277 13.33 12.81 -22.50
CA LYS A 277 12.06 12.99 -21.80
C LYS A 277 11.58 11.70 -21.13
N ALA A 278 11.73 10.55 -21.77
CA ALA A 278 11.40 9.25 -21.17
C ALA A 278 12.21 8.95 -19.89
N LEU A 279 13.46 9.42 -19.81
CA LEU A 279 14.31 9.23 -18.62
C LEU A 279 13.84 10.06 -17.40
N LEU A 280 13.16 11.19 -17.62
CA LEU A 280 12.83 12.19 -16.59
C LEU A 280 11.32 12.41 -16.38
N SER A 281 10.48 11.84 -17.23
CA SER A 281 9.03 11.93 -17.16
C SER A 281 8.43 10.55 -17.41
N SER A 282 7.53 10.12 -16.52
CA SER A 282 6.90 8.80 -16.61
C SER A 282 6.21 8.58 -17.96
N ALA A 283 5.39 9.54 -18.41
CA ALA A 283 4.70 9.48 -19.70
C ALA A 283 5.62 9.62 -20.93
N GLY A 284 6.88 10.05 -20.73
CA GLY A 284 7.82 10.34 -21.80
C GLY A 284 7.29 11.34 -22.83
N ASP A 285 7.60 11.12 -24.10
CA ASP A 285 7.00 11.88 -25.20
C ASP A 285 5.64 11.30 -25.58
N THR A 286 4.57 12.02 -25.25
CA THR A 286 3.18 11.60 -25.52
C THR A 286 2.84 11.52 -27.01
N ASN A 287 3.64 12.16 -27.88
CA ASN A 287 3.49 12.05 -29.33
C ASN A 287 3.98 10.71 -29.89
N ARG A 288 4.74 9.90 -29.12
CA ARG A 288 5.23 8.58 -29.59
C ARG A 288 4.07 7.69 -30.02
N SER A 289 4.22 6.92 -31.10
CA SER A 289 3.17 6.00 -31.56
C SER A 289 2.94 4.86 -30.57
N ALA A 290 1.74 4.28 -30.58
CA ALA A 290 1.35 3.15 -29.77
C ALA A 290 0.82 2.01 -30.66
N THR A 291 0.94 0.78 -30.16
CA THR A 291 0.37 -0.42 -30.80
C THR A 291 -0.67 -1.10 -29.92
N ALA A 292 -0.81 -0.66 -28.67
CA ALA A 292 -1.85 -1.06 -27.75
C ALA A 292 -2.67 0.16 -27.29
N CYS A 293 -3.88 -0.07 -26.80
CA CYS A 293 -4.69 0.97 -26.16
C CYS A 293 -5.54 0.40 -25.03
N ASP A 294 -6.00 1.26 -24.14
CA ASP A 294 -7.11 1.00 -23.22
C ASP A 294 -8.33 1.88 -23.58
N THR A 295 -9.53 1.43 -23.24
CA THR A 295 -10.75 2.22 -23.37
C THR A 295 -11.86 1.68 -22.48
N SER A 296 -12.70 2.55 -21.93
CA SER A 296 -13.90 2.12 -21.17
C SER A 296 -15.11 1.77 -22.06
N TYR A 297 -15.02 1.97 -23.38
CA TYR A 297 -16.12 1.72 -24.31
C TYR A 297 -16.28 0.22 -24.59
N VAL A 298 -17.50 -0.30 -24.52
CA VAL A 298 -17.87 -1.55 -25.20
C VAL A 298 -17.86 -1.28 -26.70
N LEU A 299 -16.88 -1.85 -27.40
CA LEU A 299 -16.55 -1.51 -28.78
C LEU A 299 -17.59 -2.04 -29.78
N ASN A 300 -17.97 -1.18 -30.72
CA ASN A 300 -18.69 -1.56 -31.93
C ASN A 300 -17.72 -1.80 -33.11
N THR A 301 -18.23 -2.32 -34.24
CA THR A 301 -17.43 -2.62 -35.43
C THR A 301 -16.70 -1.40 -36.00
N ASP A 302 -17.35 -0.23 -36.07
CA ASP A 302 -16.76 0.99 -36.62
C ASP A 302 -15.58 1.47 -35.76
N GLN A 303 -15.69 1.35 -34.43
CA GLN A 303 -14.62 1.68 -33.49
C GLN A 303 -13.45 0.69 -33.58
N ILE A 304 -13.75 -0.60 -33.77
CA ILE A 304 -12.72 -1.63 -34.01
C ILE A 304 -11.96 -1.34 -35.31
N ASP A 305 -12.66 -0.89 -36.37
CA ASP A 305 -12.03 -0.46 -37.62
C ASP A 305 -11.18 0.80 -37.43
N THR A 306 -11.67 1.78 -36.67
CA THR A 306 -10.88 2.96 -36.27
C THR A 306 -9.58 2.55 -35.59
N LEU A 307 -9.64 1.65 -34.60
CA LEU A 307 -8.45 1.15 -33.88
C LEU A 307 -7.46 0.47 -34.83
N TRP A 308 -7.95 -0.44 -35.67
CA TRP A 308 -7.10 -1.17 -36.61
C TRP A 308 -6.38 -0.24 -37.60
N ASN A 309 -7.12 0.70 -38.18
CA ASN A 309 -6.62 1.66 -39.17
C ASN A 309 -5.64 2.67 -38.54
N ALA A 310 -5.80 2.99 -37.25
CA ALA A 310 -4.88 3.82 -36.49
C ALA A 310 -3.60 3.07 -36.05
N GLY A 311 -3.46 1.77 -36.34
CA GLY A 311 -2.26 0.98 -36.08
C GLY A 311 -2.28 0.17 -34.77
N TYR A 312 -3.39 0.20 -34.03
CA TYR A 312 -3.53 -0.60 -32.80
C TYR A 312 -3.73 -2.09 -33.13
N ARG A 313 -3.14 -2.96 -32.31
CA ARG A 313 -3.18 -4.43 -32.45
C ARG A 313 -3.55 -5.15 -31.15
N TYR A 314 -3.44 -4.46 -30.02
CA TYR A 314 -3.78 -4.95 -28.69
C TYR A 314 -4.74 -3.96 -28.03
N VAL A 315 -5.75 -4.45 -27.35
CA VAL A 315 -6.72 -3.62 -26.66
C VAL A 315 -6.98 -4.16 -25.25
N ASP A 316 -6.83 -3.29 -24.25
CA ASP A 316 -7.26 -3.56 -22.89
C ASP A 316 -8.78 -3.55 -22.84
N ARG A 317 -9.39 -4.56 -22.23
CA ARG A 317 -10.84 -4.57 -22.03
C ARG A 317 -11.23 -5.04 -20.65
N TYR A 318 -12.14 -4.29 -20.03
CA TYR A 318 -12.64 -4.56 -18.69
C TYR A 318 -13.47 -5.86 -18.63
N LEU A 319 -13.17 -6.71 -17.66
CA LEU A 319 -13.96 -7.92 -17.37
C LEU A 319 -15.32 -7.59 -16.76
N THR A 320 -15.41 -6.50 -16.00
CA THR A 320 -16.56 -6.18 -15.14
C THR A 320 -16.82 -4.67 -15.08
N GLY A 321 -17.97 -4.32 -14.48
CA GLY A 321 -18.24 -2.96 -14.04
C GLY A 321 -18.95 -2.07 -15.06
N ASN A 322 -19.15 -0.82 -14.65
CA ASN A 322 -19.80 0.23 -15.40
C ASN A 322 -18.99 1.53 -15.28
N VAL A 323 -19.19 2.46 -16.21
CA VAL A 323 -18.70 3.84 -16.11
C VAL A 323 -19.86 4.83 -16.14
N ILE A 324 -19.63 6.05 -15.68
CA ILE A 324 -20.56 7.17 -15.88
C ILE A 324 -20.15 7.92 -17.15
N ARG A 325 -21.06 8.02 -18.12
CA ARG A 325 -20.88 8.82 -19.33
C ARG A 325 -22.09 9.71 -19.54
N GLY A 326 -21.86 11.03 -19.61
CA GLY A 326 -22.94 12.00 -19.72
C GLY A 326 -23.95 11.94 -18.55
N GLY A 327 -23.49 11.60 -17.35
CA GLY A 327 -24.34 11.43 -16.16
C GLY A 327 -25.10 10.10 -16.09
N VAL A 328 -24.95 9.21 -17.08
CA VAL A 328 -25.63 7.92 -17.13
C VAL A 328 -24.64 6.78 -16.87
N ARG A 329 -25.06 5.79 -16.07
CA ARG A 329 -24.31 4.56 -15.84
C ARG A 329 -24.45 3.64 -17.06
N VAL A 330 -23.33 3.33 -17.71
CA VAL A 330 -23.26 2.45 -18.88
C VAL A 330 -22.25 1.33 -18.68
N PRO A 331 -22.44 0.14 -19.29
CA PRO A 331 -21.47 -0.95 -19.18
C PRO A 331 -20.10 -0.56 -19.72
N LYS A 332 -19.04 -0.94 -19.00
CA LYS A 332 -17.65 -0.97 -19.52
C LYS A 332 -17.15 -2.38 -19.75
N ALA A 333 -17.78 -3.35 -19.09
CA ALA A 333 -17.48 -4.77 -19.18
C ALA A 333 -17.69 -5.28 -20.62
N MET A 334 -16.70 -6.00 -21.13
CA MET A 334 -16.80 -6.62 -22.43
C MET A 334 -17.84 -7.75 -22.48
N ASN A 335 -18.38 -7.99 -23.66
CA ASN A 335 -19.36 -9.06 -23.90
C ASN A 335 -18.93 -9.98 -25.06
N PRO A 336 -19.55 -11.17 -25.21
CA PRO A 336 -19.16 -12.12 -26.25
C PRO A 336 -19.21 -11.57 -27.69
N THR A 337 -20.17 -10.69 -28.00
CA THR A 337 -20.30 -10.07 -29.33
C THR A 337 -19.12 -9.15 -29.63
N GLU A 338 -18.75 -8.29 -28.67
CA GLU A 338 -17.58 -7.42 -28.77
C GLU A 338 -16.29 -8.24 -28.94
N ILE A 339 -16.07 -9.24 -28.08
CA ILE A 339 -14.87 -10.09 -28.13
C ILE A 339 -14.75 -10.76 -29.51
N ALA A 340 -15.83 -11.35 -30.01
CA ALA A 340 -15.83 -11.99 -31.32
C ALA A 340 -15.47 -11.00 -32.45
N ALA A 341 -15.98 -9.76 -32.39
CA ALA A 341 -15.68 -8.72 -33.37
C ALA A 341 -14.20 -8.27 -33.32
N ILE A 342 -13.66 -8.05 -32.11
CA ILE A 342 -12.25 -7.68 -31.90
C ILE A 342 -11.33 -8.75 -32.48
N LEU A 343 -11.55 -10.01 -32.09
CA LEU A 343 -10.71 -11.14 -32.50
C LEU A 343 -10.83 -11.43 -34.01
N LYS A 344 -12.04 -11.29 -34.58
CA LYS A 344 -12.26 -11.43 -36.03
C LYS A 344 -11.49 -10.40 -36.84
N LYS A 345 -11.33 -9.17 -36.33
CA LYS A 345 -10.50 -8.14 -36.97
C LYS A 345 -9.00 -8.48 -36.93
N GLY A 346 -8.59 -9.36 -36.01
CA GLY A 346 -7.21 -9.71 -35.75
C GLY A 346 -6.55 -8.89 -34.64
N LEU A 347 -7.34 -8.09 -33.90
CA LEU A 347 -6.89 -7.47 -32.66
C LEU A 347 -6.80 -8.54 -31.56
N LYS A 348 -5.91 -8.32 -30.61
CA LYS A 348 -5.77 -9.15 -29.40
C LYS A 348 -6.26 -8.41 -28.17
N ILE A 349 -6.75 -9.15 -27.19
CA ILE A 349 -7.30 -8.60 -25.94
C ILE A 349 -6.35 -8.90 -24.79
N PHE A 350 -6.14 -7.95 -23.89
CA PHE A 350 -5.62 -8.22 -22.56
C PHE A 350 -6.68 -7.75 -21.53
N PRO A 351 -7.09 -8.60 -20.57
CA PRO A 351 -8.20 -8.26 -19.69
C PRO A 351 -7.76 -7.52 -18.42
N ILE A 352 -8.51 -6.50 -18.03
CA ILE A 352 -8.36 -5.77 -16.77
C ILE A 352 -9.58 -5.93 -15.85
N TYR A 353 -9.35 -5.92 -14.54
CA TYR A 353 -10.34 -5.88 -13.48
C TYR A 353 -10.23 -4.56 -12.71
N GLN A 354 -11.31 -3.77 -12.70
CA GLN A 354 -11.39 -2.51 -11.98
C GLN A 354 -12.84 -2.21 -11.58
N ASP A 355 -13.33 -2.88 -10.55
CA ASP A 355 -14.60 -2.53 -9.88
C ASP A 355 -14.39 -1.58 -8.68
N GLY A 356 -13.13 -1.19 -8.45
CA GLY A 356 -12.66 -0.30 -7.41
C GLY A 356 -11.18 0.00 -7.62
N GLY A 357 -10.41 0.10 -6.54
CA GLY A 357 -8.96 0.25 -6.63
C GLY A 357 -8.47 1.67 -6.94
N TYR A 358 -9.38 2.66 -6.95
CA TYR A 358 -9.07 4.09 -7.13
C TYR A 358 -9.04 4.88 -5.81
N GLU A 359 -9.20 4.20 -4.67
CA GLU A 359 -9.17 4.81 -3.32
C GLU A 359 -8.64 3.81 -2.28
N ILE A 360 -7.96 4.32 -1.26
CA ILE A 360 -7.36 3.49 -0.19
C ILE A 360 -8.38 2.63 0.57
N PRO A 361 -9.57 3.15 0.96
CA PRO A 361 -10.57 2.35 1.66
C PRO A 361 -10.96 1.05 0.96
N TYR A 362 -10.82 0.98 -0.37
CA TYR A 362 -11.04 -0.26 -1.12
C TYR A 362 -10.09 -1.39 -0.68
N PHE A 363 -8.82 -1.07 -0.43
CA PHE A 363 -7.79 -2.03 -0.02
C PHE A 363 -7.85 -2.37 1.46
N GLU A 364 -8.54 -1.57 2.27
CA GLU A 364 -8.77 -1.82 3.70
C GLU A 364 -9.90 -2.84 3.94
N VAL A 365 -10.77 -3.06 2.95
CA VAL A 365 -11.87 -4.02 3.08
C VAL A 365 -11.33 -5.45 3.26
N PRO A 366 -11.70 -6.16 4.35
CA PRO A 366 -11.26 -7.52 4.56
C PRO A 366 -11.63 -8.46 3.41
N PHE A 367 -10.66 -9.27 3.00
CA PHE A 367 -10.77 -10.25 1.91
C PHE A 367 -11.20 -9.69 0.56
N GLN A 368 -11.03 -8.39 0.34
CA GLN A 368 -11.42 -7.76 -0.92
C GLN A 368 -10.71 -8.41 -2.11
N GLY A 369 -9.40 -8.66 -2.00
CA GLY A 369 -8.63 -9.37 -3.03
C GLY A 369 -9.14 -10.79 -3.33
N ILE A 370 -9.64 -11.54 -2.33
CA ILE A 370 -10.19 -12.89 -2.59
C ILE A 370 -11.51 -12.77 -3.39
N SER A 371 -12.38 -11.85 -2.96
CA SER A 371 -13.67 -11.58 -3.62
C SER A 371 -13.50 -11.11 -5.06
N ASP A 372 -12.55 -10.21 -5.29
CA ASP A 372 -12.22 -9.70 -6.62
C ASP A 372 -11.58 -10.77 -7.49
N GLY A 373 -10.66 -11.57 -6.92
CA GLY A 373 -10.06 -12.71 -7.61
C GLY A 373 -11.12 -13.69 -8.11
N TYR A 374 -12.06 -14.10 -7.26
CA TYR A 374 -13.15 -14.98 -7.70
C TYR A 374 -14.04 -14.34 -8.76
N LYS A 375 -14.36 -13.04 -8.63
CA LYS A 375 -15.19 -12.35 -9.61
C LYS A 375 -14.50 -12.24 -10.97
N ALA A 376 -13.21 -11.93 -10.98
CA ALA A 376 -12.41 -11.84 -12.18
C ALA A 376 -12.25 -13.20 -12.86
N ILE A 377 -11.99 -14.27 -12.10
CA ILE A 377 -11.89 -15.64 -12.60
C ILE A 377 -13.22 -16.10 -13.22
N ASP A 378 -14.33 -15.85 -12.52
CA ASP A 378 -15.68 -16.18 -13.01
C ASP A 378 -15.98 -15.47 -14.33
N ALA A 379 -15.76 -14.15 -14.39
CA ALA A 379 -15.96 -13.36 -15.60
C ALA A 379 -15.07 -13.83 -16.76
N ALA A 380 -13.77 -14.02 -16.51
CA ALA A 380 -12.81 -14.47 -17.53
C ALA A 380 -13.15 -15.87 -18.04
N TYR A 381 -13.56 -16.78 -17.16
CA TYR A 381 -13.96 -18.14 -17.51
C TYR A 381 -15.18 -18.13 -18.41
N ASN A 382 -16.23 -17.40 -18.03
CA ASN A 382 -17.49 -17.33 -18.78
C ASN A 382 -17.31 -16.64 -20.14
N LEU A 383 -16.39 -15.67 -20.26
CA LEU A 383 -16.01 -15.05 -21.53
C LEU A 383 -15.07 -15.92 -22.38
N GLY A 384 -14.56 -17.02 -21.81
CA GLY A 384 -13.80 -18.03 -22.54
C GLY A 384 -12.31 -17.78 -22.61
N PHE A 385 -11.74 -16.88 -21.81
CA PHE A 385 -10.30 -16.64 -21.81
C PHE A 385 -9.50 -17.92 -21.51
N PRO A 386 -8.45 -18.23 -22.28
CA PRO A 386 -7.70 -19.48 -22.12
C PRO A 386 -6.85 -19.48 -20.85
N ALA A 387 -6.46 -20.68 -20.39
CA ALA A 387 -5.46 -20.81 -19.33
C ALA A 387 -4.15 -20.08 -19.71
N GLY A 388 -3.47 -19.52 -18.72
CA GLY A 388 -2.29 -18.67 -18.90
C GLY A 388 -2.60 -17.20 -19.20
N THR A 389 -3.86 -16.83 -19.43
CA THR A 389 -4.23 -15.41 -19.59
C THR A 389 -3.90 -14.64 -18.30
N THR A 390 -3.19 -13.51 -18.44
CA THR A 390 -2.98 -12.56 -17.35
C THR A 390 -4.21 -11.68 -17.20
N ILE A 391 -4.71 -11.55 -15.97
CA ILE A 391 -5.74 -10.58 -15.61
C ILE A 391 -5.08 -9.46 -14.82
N TYR A 392 -5.13 -8.23 -15.33
CA TYR A 392 -4.54 -7.07 -14.65
C TYR A 392 -5.51 -6.51 -13.61
N PHE A 393 -5.09 -6.40 -12.35
CA PHE A 393 -5.89 -5.79 -11.28
C PHE A 393 -5.44 -4.35 -11.04
N ALA A 394 -6.38 -3.42 -11.05
CA ALA A 394 -6.09 -2.00 -10.96
C ALA A 394 -5.77 -1.52 -9.53
N VAL A 395 -4.66 -0.79 -9.40
CA VAL A 395 -4.29 0.10 -8.30
C VAL A 395 -4.16 1.50 -8.90
N ASP A 396 -5.32 2.11 -9.13
CA ASP A 396 -5.49 3.35 -9.90
C ASP A 396 -5.56 4.58 -8.99
N LEU A 397 -4.55 4.72 -8.12
CA LEU A 397 -4.42 5.84 -7.20
C LEU A 397 -2.95 6.17 -6.90
N ASP A 398 -2.70 7.34 -6.32
CA ASP A 398 -1.38 7.68 -5.78
C ASP A 398 -1.15 6.98 -4.43
N ALA A 399 -0.65 5.75 -4.48
CA ALA A 399 -0.33 4.97 -3.29
C ALA A 399 1.09 5.27 -2.77
N TYR A 400 1.19 5.61 -1.49
CA TYR A 400 2.47 5.76 -0.80
C TYR A 400 3.08 4.41 -0.41
N ASP A 401 4.39 4.40 -0.17
CA ASP A 401 5.14 3.17 0.08
C ASP A 401 4.62 2.34 1.27
N TYR A 402 4.18 3.00 2.34
CA TYR A 402 3.55 2.32 3.49
C TYR A 402 2.19 1.73 3.11
N GLN A 403 1.38 2.41 2.30
CA GLN A 403 0.09 1.88 1.82
C GLN A 403 0.28 0.69 0.89
N ILE A 404 1.35 0.70 0.09
CA ILE A 404 1.73 -0.45 -0.73
C ILE A 404 2.03 -1.65 0.17
N THR A 405 2.85 -1.43 1.20
CA THR A 405 3.28 -2.48 2.13
C THR A 405 2.12 -3.03 2.96
N ASP A 406 1.33 -2.14 3.55
CA ASP A 406 0.39 -2.48 4.60
C ASP A 406 -1.00 -2.86 4.07
N LEU A 407 -1.36 -2.41 2.86
CA LEU A 407 -2.71 -2.58 2.31
C LEU A 407 -2.72 -3.29 0.94
N ILE A 408 -1.92 -2.83 -0.01
CA ILE A 408 -1.95 -3.35 -1.39
C ILE A 408 -1.27 -4.73 -1.49
N MET A 409 -0.12 -4.94 -0.85
CA MET A 409 0.55 -6.24 -0.84
C MET A 409 -0.35 -7.34 -0.24
N PRO A 410 -1.01 -7.14 0.93
CA PRO A 410 -2.01 -8.07 1.44
C PRO A 410 -3.18 -8.33 0.49
N TYR A 411 -3.66 -7.29 -0.21
CA TYR A 411 -4.69 -7.46 -1.25
C TYR A 411 -4.23 -8.41 -2.37
N PHE A 412 -2.99 -8.30 -2.85
CA PHE A 412 -2.46 -9.19 -3.89
C PHE A 412 -2.10 -10.59 -3.38
N GLN A 413 -1.74 -10.75 -2.10
CA GLN A 413 -1.62 -12.06 -1.46
C GLN A 413 -2.98 -12.79 -1.47
N ASN A 414 -4.05 -12.06 -1.13
CA ASN A 414 -5.43 -12.55 -1.20
C ASN A 414 -5.82 -12.95 -2.64
N LEU A 415 -5.42 -12.18 -3.65
CA LEU A 415 -5.63 -12.54 -5.06
C LEU A 415 -4.93 -13.86 -5.42
N ARG A 416 -3.65 -14.02 -5.04
CA ARG A 416 -2.90 -15.27 -5.25
C ARG A 416 -3.61 -16.47 -4.64
N ALA A 417 -4.15 -16.34 -3.43
CA ALA A 417 -4.92 -17.40 -2.78
C ALA A 417 -6.19 -17.76 -3.57
N ALA A 418 -6.95 -16.77 -4.06
CA ALA A 418 -8.15 -17.03 -4.86
C ALA A 418 -7.84 -17.73 -6.20
N PHE A 419 -6.76 -17.32 -6.87
CA PHE A 419 -6.31 -17.93 -8.12
C PHE A 419 -5.84 -19.36 -7.91
N LYS A 420 -5.05 -19.62 -6.87
CA LYS A 420 -4.60 -20.97 -6.50
C LYS A 420 -5.78 -21.92 -6.24
N GLN A 421 -6.81 -21.46 -5.53
CA GLN A 421 -8.00 -22.26 -5.22
C GLN A 421 -8.84 -22.63 -6.46
N ASN A 422 -8.75 -21.87 -7.55
CA ASN A 422 -9.54 -22.10 -8.77
C ASN A 422 -8.71 -22.55 -9.97
N GLN A 423 -7.47 -23.01 -9.76
CA GLN A 423 -6.63 -23.54 -10.85
C GLN A 423 -7.30 -24.70 -11.60
N ALA A 424 -8.08 -25.53 -10.89
CA ALA A 424 -8.83 -26.64 -11.47
C ALA A 424 -9.97 -26.18 -12.41
N LEU A 425 -10.52 -24.98 -12.21
CA LEU A 425 -11.51 -24.38 -13.11
C LEU A 425 -10.81 -23.88 -14.38
N ARG A 426 -9.83 -22.99 -14.22
CA ARG A 426 -8.91 -22.55 -15.26
C ARG A 426 -7.74 -21.80 -14.64
N SER A 427 -6.51 -22.17 -15.01
CA SER A 427 -5.32 -21.54 -14.44
C SER A 427 -5.02 -20.20 -15.13
N TYR A 428 -5.27 -19.08 -14.47
CA TYR A 428 -4.94 -17.73 -14.92
C TYR A 428 -3.68 -17.19 -14.23
N GLN A 429 -3.13 -16.10 -14.78
CA GLN A 429 -2.02 -15.34 -14.21
C GLN A 429 -2.53 -14.00 -13.66
N ILE A 430 -1.78 -13.42 -12.72
CA ILE A 430 -2.12 -12.15 -12.06
C ILE A 430 -1.22 -11.06 -12.59
N GLY A 431 -1.82 -10.00 -13.13
CA GLY A 431 -1.14 -8.75 -13.44
C GLY A 431 -1.56 -7.63 -12.51
N VAL A 432 -0.79 -6.55 -12.47
CA VAL A 432 -1.20 -5.29 -11.82
C VAL A 432 -1.18 -4.17 -12.84
N TYR A 433 -2.22 -3.32 -12.81
CA TYR A 433 -2.19 -1.98 -13.38
C TYR A 433 -1.92 -0.97 -12.27
N GLY A 434 -0.89 -0.11 -12.40
CA GLY A 434 -0.60 0.90 -11.37
C GLY A 434 0.69 1.70 -11.59
N ALA A 435 1.02 2.60 -10.67
CA ALA A 435 2.23 3.41 -10.73
C ALA A 435 3.51 2.55 -10.68
N ARG A 436 4.64 3.04 -11.20
CA ARG A 436 5.92 2.29 -11.26
C ARG A 436 6.34 1.68 -9.93
N ASN A 437 6.23 2.42 -8.82
CA ASN A 437 6.55 1.87 -7.49
C ASN A 437 5.63 0.70 -7.10
N VAL A 438 4.33 0.80 -7.33
CA VAL A 438 3.35 -0.28 -7.06
C VAL A 438 3.73 -1.53 -7.85
N CYS A 439 3.94 -1.38 -9.16
CA CYS A 439 4.33 -2.46 -10.05
C CYS A 439 5.63 -3.12 -9.60
N SER A 440 6.69 -2.34 -9.37
CA SER A 440 8.00 -2.83 -8.94
C SER A 440 7.94 -3.58 -7.61
N ARG A 441 7.22 -3.04 -6.61
CA ARG A 441 7.07 -3.64 -5.28
C ARG A 441 6.33 -4.98 -5.34
N LEU A 442 5.21 -5.05 -6.05
CA LEU A 442 4.43 -6.28 -6.19
C LEU A 442 5.19 -7.35 -6.98
N LYS A 443 5.90 -6.95 -8.05
CA LYS A 443 6.72 -7.85 -8.86
C LYS A 443 7.89 -8.42 -8.04
N SER A 444 8.61 -7.57 -7.32
CA SER A 444 9.73 -7.97 -6.46
C SER A 444 9.31 -8.91 -5.32
N ALA A 445 8.08 -8.75 -4.82
CA ALA A 445 7.49 -9.64 -3.83
C ALA A 445 6.94 -10.97 -4.40
N GLY A 446 7.00 -11.17 -5.73
CA GLY A 446 6.46 -12.36 -6.40
C GLY A 446 4.92 -12.42 -6.43
N LEU A 447 4.24 -11.31 -6.11
CA LEU A 447 2.79 -11.28 -5.99
C LEU A 447 2.06 -11.14 -7.33
N VAL A 448 2.76 -10.73 -8.39
CA VAL A 448 2.24 -10.58 -9.75
C VAL A 448 3.18 -11.20 -10.79
N ASP A 449 2.60 -11.68 -11.88
CA ASP A 449 3.29 -12.32 -13.00
C ASP A 449 3.71 -11.28 -14.05
N ASN A 450 2.87 -10.27 -14.32
CA ASN A 450 3.12 -9.21 -15.30
C ASN A 450 2.69 -7.84 -14.75
N VAL A 451 3.20 -6.75 -15.35
CA VAL A 451 2.84 -5.39 -14.93
C VAL A 451 2.40 -4.53 -16.12
N PHE A 452 1.35 -3.77 -15.89
CA PHE A 452 0.81 -2.74 -16.76
C PHE A 452 1.00 -1.39 -16.06
N VAL A 453 1.86 -0.54 -16.57
CA VAL A 453 2.32 0.66 -15.86
C VAL A 453 1.44 1.86 -16.22
N ALA A 454 0.95 2.57 -15.19
CA ALA A 454 0.13 3.78 -15.30
C ALA A 454 0.98 5.05 -15.40
N ASP A 455 1.82 5.13 -16.44
CA ASP A 455 2.81 6.21 -16.60
C ASP A 455 2.20 7.57 -16.99
N MET A 456 0.96 7.60 -17.49
CA MET A 456 0.21 8.83 -17.79
C MET A 456 -0.09 9.67 -16.54
N SER A 457 -0.15 9.02 -15.37
CA SER A 457 -0.37 9.68 -14.07
C SER A 457 0.93 10.32 -13.57
N THR A 458 1.42 11.34 -14.27
CA THR A 458 2.73 11.98 -14.01
C THR A 458 2.81 12.67 -12.64
N GLY A 459 1.67 12.92 -11.99
CA GLY A 459 1.59 13.51 -10.65
C GLY A 459 1.70 12.50 -9.51
N PHE A 460 1.54 11.20 -9.79
CA PHE A 460 1.60 10.16 -8.75
C PHE A 460 3.01 10.07 -8.19
N SER A 461 3.12 10.04 -6.87
CA SER A 461 4.34 9.84 -6.11
C SER A 461 5.09 8.60 -6.57
N GLY A 462 4.37 7.50 -6.84
CA GLY A 462 4.93 6.25 -7.35
C GLY A 462 5.49 6.29 -8.78
N ASN A 463 5.32 7.41 -9.51
CA ASN A 463 5.89 7.64 -10.85
C ASN A 463 7.00 8.70 -10.85
N LEU A 464 7.20 9.41 -9.74
CA LEU A 464 8.17 10.50 -9.64
C LEU A 464 9.51 10.01 -9.08
N GLY A 465 10.43 9.73 -10.00
CA GLY A 465 11.76 9.22 -9.66
C GLY A 465 11.80 7.71 -9.42
N PHE A 466 10.90 6.95 -10.05
CA PHE A 466 10.96 5.50 -10.07
C PHE A 466 11.35 5.02 -11.48
N PRO A 467 12.33 4.11 -11.62
CA PRO A 467 12.62 3.50 -12.90
C PRO A 467 11.44 2.65 -13.37
N MET A 468 11.34 2.44 -14.69
CA MET A 468 10.38 1.49 -15.24
C MET A 468 10.67 0.09 -14.67
N PRO A 469 9.64 -0.65 -14.20
CA PRO A 469 9.85 -2.01 -13.71
C PRO A 469 10.42 -2.93 -14.80
N ASP A 470 11.27 -3.88 -14.41
CA ASP A 470 11.70 -4.95 -15.31
C ASP A 470 10.50 -5.80 -15.76
N ASP A 471 10.58 -6.36 -16.97
CA ASP A 471 9.54 -7.20 -17.59
C ASP A 471 8.14 -6.56 -17.66
N TRP A 472 8.05 -5.23 -17.74
CA TRP A 472 6.79 -4.54 -18.01
C TRP A 472 6.15 -5.04 -19.29
N ALA A 473 4.83 -5.28 -19.29
CA ALA A 473 4.08 -5.78 -20.45
C ALA A 473 3.48 -4.63 -21.26
N PHE A 474 2.91 -3.68 -20.54
CA PHE A 474 2.17 -2.54 -21.09
C PHE A 474 2.54 -1.26 -20.31
N ASP A 475 2.51 -0.12 -21.00
CA ASP A 475 2.84 1.21 -20.49
C ASP A 475 1.78 2.19 -21.01
N GLN A 476 0.85 2.62 -20.17
CA GLN A 476 -0.19 3.62 -20.52
C GLN A 476 0.34 5.02 -20.25
N TYR A 477 0.32 5.91 -21.25
CA TYR A 477 1.04 7.19 -21.13
C TYR A 477 0.31 8.42 -21.65
N PHE A 478 -0.84 8.28 -22.33
CA PHE A 478 -1.54 9.45 -22.87
C PHE A 478 -2.99 9.18 -23.28
N GLU A 479 -3.93 10.02 -22.84
CA GLU A 479 -5.34 9.99 -23.25
C GLU A 479 -5.57 10.79 -24.55
N MET A 480 -6.39 10.27 -25.47
CA MET A 480 -6.80 10.98 -26.67
C MET A 480 -8.12 10.47 -27.28
N SER A 481 -8.73 11.28 -28.15
CA SER A 481 -9.83 10.84 -29.03
C SER A 481 -9.33 10.52 -30.45
N ILE A 482 -9.84 9.45 -31.04
CA ILE A 482 -9.59 9.06 -32.44
C ILE A 482 -10.91 8.81 -33.19
N GLY A 483 -10.84 8.76 -34.53
CA GLY A 483 -11.99 8.45 -35.38
C GLY A 483 -13.04 9.56 -35.47
N THR A 484 -14.11 9.29 -36.20
CA THR A 484 -15.22 10.21 -36.45
C THR A 484 -16.56 9.47 -36.51
N GLY A 485 -17.68 10.17 -36.30
CA GLY A 485 -19.01 9.56 -36.35
C GLY A 485 -19.14 8.39 -35.36
N ASN A 486 -19.71 7.28 -35.80
CA ASN A 486 -19.85 6.05 -35.01
C ASN A 486 -18.52 5.40 -34.62
N GLY A 487 -17.46 5.66 -35.38
CA GLY A 487 -16.10 5.19 -35.12
C GLY A 487 -15.30 6.11 -34.18
N LYS A 488 -15.90 7.19 -33.67
CA LYS A 488 -15.25 8.06 -32.67
C LYS A 488 -15.08 7.28 -31.36
N LEU A 489 -13.89 7.36 -30.78
CA LEU A 489 -13.50 6.62 -29.59
C LEU A 489 -12.48 7.40 -28.78
N ASP A 490 -12.70 7.48 -27.46
CA ASP A 490 -11.67 7.94 -26.53
C ASP A 490 -10.87 6.72 -26.04
N ILE A 491 -9.55 6.86 -26.08
CA ILE A 491 -8.60 5.81 -25.74
C ILE A 491 -7.45 6.38 -24.91
N ASP A 492 -6.80 5.49 -24.18
CA ASP A 492 -5.46 5.72 -23.66
C ASP A 492 -4.45 4.97 -24.51
N LYS A 493 -3.37 5.65 -24.90
CA LYS A 493 -2.26 5.08 -25.65
C LYS A 493 -1.42 4.20 -24.75
N VAL A 494 -1.15 3.00 -25.22
CA VAL A 494 -0.36 2.00 -24.50
C VAL A 494 0.82 1.52 -25.36
N THR A 495 2.04 1.63 -24.85
CA THR A 495 3.21 0.98 -25.44
C THR A 495 3.18 -0.50 -25.03
N TYR A 496 3.53 -1.38 -25.98
CA TYR A 496 3.53 -2.82 -25.79
C TYR A 496 4.97 -3.37 -25.83
N SER A 497 5.37 -4.12 -24.81
CA SER A 497 6.75 -4.61 -24.68
C SER A 497 7.07 -5.89 -25.44
N GLY A 498 6.05 -6.70 -25.71
CA GLY A 498 6.24 -8.07 -26.20
C GLY A 498 6.17 -9.15 -25.11
N VAL A 499 6.12 -8.79 -23.82
CA VAL A 499 6.10 -9.75 -22.71
C VAL A 499 4.78 -10.54 -22.69
N ASP A 500 3.64 -9.86 -22.58
CA ASP A 500 2.31 -10.48 -22.65
C ASP A 500 1.85 -10.64 -24.11
N LYS A 501 1.56 -11.86 -24.56
CA LYS A 501 1.19 -12.09 -25.98
C LYS A 501 -0.21 -11.62 -26.34
N GLY A 502 -1.02 -11.23 -25.37
CA GLY A 502 -2.44 -10.97 -25.52
C GLY A 502 -3.21 -12.23 -25.94
N VAL A 503 -4.53 -12.13 -25.88
CA VAL A 503 -5.45 -13.22 -26.18
C VAL A 503 -5.96 -13.04 -27.61
N SER A 504 -5.71 -14.06 -28.45
CA SER A 504 -6.14 -14.08 -29.85
C SER A 504 -7.31 -15.02 -30.13
N ALA A 505 -7.76 -15.76 -29.12
CA ALA A 505 -8.89 -16.69 -29.23
C ALA A 505 -9.52 -16.90 -27.84
N VAL A 506 -10.83 -17.09 -27.79
CA VAL A 506 -11.57 -17.48 -26.58
C VAL A 506 -12.38 -18.74 -26.84
N THR A 507 -12.61 -19.52 -25.78
CA THR A 507 -13.48 -20.70 -25.79
C THR A 507 -14.39 -20.64 -24.56
N PRO A 508 -15.56 -19.98 -24.69
CA PRO A 508 -16.56 -19.93 -23.63
C PRO A 508 -17.01 -21.34 -23.24
N PRO A 509 -17.34 -21.57 -21.96
CA PRO A 509 -17.98 -22.81 -21.56
C PRO A 509 -19.34 -22.97 -22.24
N PRO A 510 -19.88 -24.20 -22.35
CA PRO A 510 -21.27 -24.41 -22.75
C PRO A 510 -22.22 -23.57 -21.89
N ALA A 511 -23.28 -23.04 -22.49
CA ALA A 511 -24.31 -22.32 -21.76
C ALA A 511 -24.85 -23.20 -20.62
N SER A 512 -24.77 -22.68 -19.39
CA SER A 512 -25.15 -23.38 -18.17
C SER A 512 -25.75 -22.38 -17.21
N ASP A 513 -26.91 -22.73 -16.64
CA ASP A 513 -27.49 -21.97 -15.53
C ASP A 513 -26.73 -22.23 -14.22
N THR A 514 -25.95 -23.32 -14.14
CA THR A 514 -25.17 -23.67 -12.95
C THR A 514 -23.93 -22.79 -12.82
N PRO A 515 -23.76 -22.05 -11.71
CA PRO A 515 -22.58 -21.24 -11.47
C PRO A 515 -21.33 -22.12 -11.28
N ASN A 516 -20.17 -21.61 -11.71
CA ASN A 516 -18.89 -22.29 -11.50
C ASN A 516 -18.37 -22.13 -10.06
N SER A 517 -17.26 -22.81 -9.74
CA SER A 517 -16.68 -22.81 -8.40
C SER A 517 -16.29 -21.41 -7.90
N ALA A 518 -15.84 -20.52 -8.79
CA ALA A 518 -15.43 -19.17 -8.41
C ALA A 518 -16.64 -18.34 -7.95
N ALA A 519 -17.74 -18.36 -8.70
CA ALA A 519 -18.99 -17.71 -8.32
C ALA A 519 -19.55 -18.24 -6.99
N ILE A 520 -19.57 -19.56 -6.82
CA ILE A 520 -20.03 -20.22 -5.58
C ILE A 520 -19.16 -19.83 -4.38
N ASN A 521 -17.83 -19.89 -4.53
CA ASN A 521 -16.90 -19.58 -3.45
C ASN A 521 -16.92 -18.09 -3.10
N ARG A 522 -17.18 -17.20 -4.06
CA ARG A 522 -17.40 -15.78 -3.80
C ARG A 522 -18.64 -15.53 -2.95
N ALA A 523 -19.76 -16.17 -3.28
CA ALA A 523 -20.99 -16.04 -2.48
C ALA A 523 -20.77 -16.51 -1.03
N ARG A 524 -20.12 -17.67 -0.85
CA ARG A 524 -19.74 -18.18 0.47
C ARG A 524 -18.84 -17.21 1.24
N LEU A 525 -17.78 -16.73 0.59
CA LEU A 525 -16.83 -15.77 1.17
C LEU A 525 -17.54 -14.50 1.65
N LEU A 526 -18.38 -13.89 0.81
CA LEU A 526 -19.10 -12.67 1.15
C LEU A 526 -20.02 -12.89 2.36
N LYS A 527 -20.70 -14.05 2.42
CA LYS A 527 -21.54 -14.40 3.56
C LYS A 527 -20.72 -14.61 4.83
N ILE A 528 -19.62 -15.34 4.77
CA ILE A 528 -18.71 -15.54 5.91
C ILE A 528 -18.16 -14.19 6.39
N ARG A 529 -17.74 -13.33 5.47
CA ARG A 529 -17.27 -11.97 5.79
C ARG A 529 -18.35 -11.15 6.48
N ASP A 530 -19.59 -11.19 6.00
CA ASP A 530 -20.72 -10.49 6.61
C ASP A 530 -21.06 -11.02 8.01
N VAL A 531 -20.96 -12.34 8.23
CA VAL A 531 -21.13 -12.94 9.56
C VAL A 531 -20.00 -12.54 10.52
N LEU A 532 -18.75 -12.53 10.03
CA LEU A 532 -17.57 -12.25 10.85
C LEU A 532 -17.42 -10.76 11.19
N TYR A 533 -17.41 -9.90 10.17
CA TYR A 533 -17.18 -8.46 10.31
C TYR A 533 -18.46 -7.65 10.51
N GLY A 534 -19.62 -8.25 10.24
CA GLY A 534 -20.91 -7.68 10.65
C GLY A 534 -21.16 -7.75 12.15
N ASN A 535 -20.27 -8.41 12.91
CA ASN A 535 -20.30 -8.49 14.36
C ASN A 535 -19.00 -7.91 14.93
N SER A 536 -19.07 -6.73 15.56
CA SER A 536 -17.88 -5.99 16.02
C SER A 536 -17.01 -6.78 17.01
N SER A 537 -17.62 -7.63 17.83
CA SER A 537 -16.91 -8.43 18.83
C SER A 537 -16.20 -9.62 18.22
N LEU A 538 -16.78 -10.26 17.20
CA LEU A 538 -16.08 -11.28 16.41
C LEU A 538 -14.97 -10.64 15.57
N ALA A 539 -15.22 -9.46 14.99
CA ALA A 539 -14.22 -8.72 14.23
C ALA A 539 -12.97 -8.39 15.08
N ALA A 540 -13.12 -8.07 16.36
CA ALA A 540 -12.00 -7.77 17.25
C ALA A 540 -11.11 -9.00 17.58
N LEU A 541 -11.68 -10.20 17.51
CA LEU A 541 -10.94 -11.45 17.76
C LEU A 541 -10.01 -11.82 16.62
N VAL A 542 -10.36 -11.38 15.42
CA VAL A 542 -9.54 -11.53 14.23
C VAL A 542 -8.64 -10.31 14.09
N ASP A 543 -7.34 -10.56 13.94
CA ASP A 543 -6.35 -9.50 13.84
C ASP A 543 -6.56 -8.67 12.56
N ASP A 544 -6.28 -7.37 12.61
CA ASP A 544 -6.18 -6.50 11.45
C ASP A 544 -4.97 -6.84 10.55
N LYS A 545 -3.98 -7.59 11.09
CA LYS A 545 -2.72 -7.98 10.43
C LYS A 545 -2.53 -9.48 10.24
N VAL A 546 -3.48 -10.31 10.66
CA VAL A 546 -3.44 -11.73 10.28
C VAL A 546 -3.65 -11.76 8.77
N THR A 547 -2.61 -12.16 8.04
CA THR A 547 -2.73 -12.54 6.63
C THR A 547 -3.65 -13.75 6.58
N PHE A 548 -4.93 -13.48 6.39
CA PHE A 548 -5.93 -14.50 6.21
C PHE A 548 -5.71 -15.17 4.87
N ASP A 549 -5.03 -16.31 4.89
CA ASP A 549 -5.29 -17.35 3.92
C ASP A 549 -6.71 -17.87 4.21
N LEU A 550 -7.75 -17.11 3.87
CA LEU A 550 -9.12 -17.60 3.86
C LEU A 550 -9.30 -18.48 2.61
N GLU A 551 -8.49 -19.52 2.51
CA GLU A 551 -8.87 -20.70 1.74
C GLU A 551 -9.98 -21.37 2.55
N LEU A 552 -11.18 -21.51 1.96
CA LEU A 552 -12.23 -22.32 2.57
C LEU A 552 -11.59 -23.69 2.90
N GLU A 553 -11.71 -24.13 4.15
CA GLU A 553 -11.07 -25.31 4.80
C GLU A 553 -9.74 -25.11 5.56
N LYS A 554 -8.99 -24.01 5.38
CA LYS A 554 -7.80 -23.74 6.21
C LYS A 554 -8.18 -23.25 7.62
N THR A 555 -7.40 -23.67 8.60
CA THR A 555 -7.53 -23.21 10.00
C THR A 555 -6.46 -22.18 10.30
N ASN A 556 -6.86 -21.00 10.77
CA ASN A 556 -5.96 -19.91 11.16
C ASN A 556 -5.93 -19.81 12.68
N VAL A 557 -4.76 -19.66 13.29
CA VAL A 557 -4.59 -19.59 14.77
C VAL A 557 -3.92 -18.27 15.14
N ARG A 558 -4.48 -17.56 16.12
CA ARG A 558 -3.94 -16.33 16.71
C ARG A 558 -3.71 -16.54 18.20
N VAL A 559 -2.50 -16.24 18.68
CA VAL A 559 -2.20 -16.24 20.13
C VAL A 559 -2.56 -14.86 20.68
N ILE A 560 -3.52 -14.82 21.61
CA ILE A 560 -3.98 -13.58 22.27
C ILE A 560 -3.16 -13.31 23.53
N SER A 561 -2.84 -14.38 24.27
CA SER A 561 -2.01 -14.34 25.47
C SER A 561 -1.30 -15.70 25.65
N PRO A 562 -0.38 -15.84 26.62
CA PRO A 562 0.27 -17.13 26.90
C PRO A 562 -0.71 -18.30 27.14
N ASN A 563 -1.92 -18.00 27.61
CA ASN A 563 -2.94 -18.99 27.96
C ASN A 563 -4.17 -18.95 27.05
N LEU A 564 -4.23 -18.08 26.04
CA LEU A 564 -5.40 -17.96 25.16
C LEU A 564 -4.98 -17.88 23.70
N SER A 565 -5.45 -18.82 22.90
CA SER A 565 -5.40 -18.78 21.45
C SER A 565 -6.80 -18.83 20.85
N VAL A 566 -6.98 -18.17 19.71
CA VAL A 566 -8.23 -18.18 18.94
C VAL A 566 -7.95 -18.80 17.59
N MET A 567 -8.73 -19.83 17.21
CA MET A 567 -8.69 -20.42 15.89
C MET A 567 -9.93 -20.06 15.08
N PHE A 568 -9.75 -19.80 13.80
CA PHE A 568 -10.81 -19.56 12.84
C PHE A 568 -10.77 -20.60 11.74
N LYS A 569 -11.94 -21.13 11.35
CA LYS A 569 -12.10 -22.02 10.20
C LYS A 569 -13.37 -21.68 9.45
N ALA A 570 -13.29 -21.53 8.13
CA ALA A 570 -14.45 -21.52 7.25
C ALA A 570 -14.53 -22.80 6.44
N SER A 571 -15.73 -23.29 6.12
CA SER A 571 -15.93 -24.50 5.33
C SER A 571 -17.08 -24.36 4.35
N ALA A 572 -16.95 -25.03 3.20
CA ALA A 572 -18.05 -25.17 2.24
C ALA A 572 -19.14 -26.13 2.73
N LYS A 573 -18.82 -26.98 3.71
CA LYS A 573 -19.73 -27.97 4.29
C LYS A 573 -20.35 -27.42 5.56
N LEU A 574 -21.61 -27.78 5.79
CA LEU A 574 -22.24 -27.56 7.08
C LEU A 574 -21.62 -28.50 8.12
N THR A 575 -21.44 -27.99 9.32
CA THR A 575 -21.00 -28.80 10.45
C THR A 575 -22.22 -29.45 11.07
N ASN A 576 -22.21 -30.78 11.19
CA ASN A 576 -23.24 -31.49 11.93
C ASN A 576 -22.95 -31.40 13.44
N PRO A 577 -23.98 -31.24 14.29
CA PRO A 577 -23.80 -31.30 15.74
C PRO A 577 -23.36 -32.71 16.15
N GLY A 578 -22.35 -32.79 17.02
CA GLY A 578 -21.94 -34.02 17.67
C GLY A 578 -22.68 -34.27 18.99
N ASP A 579 -22.46 -35.45 19.58
CA ASP A 579 -23.02 -35.79 20.89
C ASP A 579 -22.54 -34.81 21.97
N GLY A 580 -23.49 -34.16 22.64
CA GLY A 580 -23.23 -33.16 23.68
C GLY A 580 -23.02 -31.72 23.18
N ASP A 581 -23.06 -31.47 21.87
CA ASP A 581 -23.05 -30.11 21.32
C ASP A 581 -24.41 -29.44 21.52
N THR A 582 -24.41 -28.13 21.80
CA THR A 582 -25.66 -27.36 21.87
C THR A 582 -25.94 -26.67 20.54
N THR A 583 -27.14 -26.88 20.00
CA THR A 583 -27.58 -26.28 18.73
C THR A 583 -28.66 -25.23 18.96
N ILE A 584 -28.40 -24.01 18.49
CA ILE A 584 -29.32 -22.88 18.51
C ILE A 584 -29.85 -22.65 17.10
N THR A 585 -31.16 -22.82 16.89
CA THR A 585 -31.77 -22.59 15.58
C THR A 585 -31.94 -21.09 15.32
N VAL A 586 -31.59 -20.65 14.11
CA VAL A 586 -31.78 -19.28 13.63
C VAL A 586 -32.81 -19.26 12.50
N LYS A 587 -33.83 -18.42 12.64
CA LYS A 587 -34.85 -18.18 11.62
C LYS A 587 -35.23 -16.70 11.60
N ASP A 588 -35.39 -16.14 10.39
CA ASP A 588 -35.74 -14.74 10.17
C ASP A 588 -34.80 -13.76 10.92
N GLY A 589 -33.51 -14.12 11.00
CA GLY A 589 -32.49 -13.35 11.69
C GLY A 589 -32.56 -13.40 13.22
N LYS A 590 -33.35 -14.32 13.79
CA LYS A 590 -33.57 -14.45 15.23
C LYS A 590 -33.29 -15.86 15.72
N VAL A 591 -32.78 -15.96 16.94
CA VAL A 591 -32.67 -17.24 17.65
C VAL A 591 -34.05 -17.73 18.07
N ASN A 592 -34.20 -19.03 18.33
CA ASN A 592 -35.46 -19.59 18.79
C ASN A 592 -35.80 -19.16 20.23
N ALA A 593 -37.11 -19.03 20.53
CA ALA A 593 -37.60 -18.56 21.82
C ALA A 593 -37.12 -19.40 23.03
N ALA A 594 -36.90 -20.71 22.83
CA ALA A 594 -36.34 -21.58 23.86
C ALA A 594 -34.95 -21.09 24.29
N PHE A 595 -34.08 -20.77 23.33
CA PHE A 595 -32.75 -20.23 23.62
C PHE A 595 -32.83 -18.80 24.21
N GLU A 596 -33.75 -17.95 23.75
CA GLU A 596 -33.93 -16.61 24.35
C GLU A 596 -34.27 -16.70 25.85
N SER A 597 -35.12 -17.66 26.23
CA SER A 597 -35.49 -17.88 27.62
C SER A 597 -34.32 -18.38 28.46
N GLU A 598 -33.50 -19.30 27.93
CA GLU A 598 -32.29 -19.79 28.59
C GLU A 598 -31.25 -18.68 28.73
N LEU A 599 -31.01 -17.93 27.66
CA LEU A 599 -30.08 -16.79 27.64
C LEU A 599 -30.46 -15.75 28.69
N ALA A 600 -31.75 -15.44 28.85
CA ALA A 600 -32.23 -14.50 29.86
C ALA A 600 -31.87 -14.94 31.30
N GLY A 601 -31.92 -16.24 31.58
CA GLY A 601 -31.49 -16.81 32.86
C GLY A 601 -29.99 -16.65 33.11
N TRP A 602 -29.17 -16.80 32.07
CA TRP A 602 -27.71 -16.68 32.17
C TRP A 602 -27.23 -15.25 32.31
N ILE A 603 -27.68 -14.36 31.43
CA ILE A 603 -27.25 -12.96 31.46
C ILE A 603 -27.69 -12.23 32.73
N GLY A 604 -28.72 -12.72 33.42
CA GLY A 604 -29.14 -12.21 34.74
C GLY A 604 -28.09 -12.43 35.84
N THR A 605 -27.07 -13.25 35.58
CA THR A 605 -25.93 -13.48 36.48
C THR A 605 -24.70 -12.62 36.16
N LEU A 606 -24.75 -11.88 35.04
CA LEU A 606 -23.67 -11.02 34.54
C LEU A 606 -23.85 -9.57 35.02
N SER A 607 -22.81 -8.76 34.82
CA SER A 607 -22.96 -7.31 34.92
C SER A 607 -23.94 -6.80 33.86
N THR A 608 -24.56 -5.64 34.09
CA THR A 608 -25.47 -5.02 33.11
C THR A 608 -24.80 -4.82 31.74
N GLU A 609 -23.52 -4.44 31.75
CA GLU A 609 -22.74 -4.23 30.55
C GLU A 609 -22.50 -5.54 29.80
N ASP A 610 -22.01 -6.57 30.48
CA ASP A 610 -21.75 -7.88 29.88
C ASP A 610 -23.04 -8.54 29.37
N ALA A 611 -24.14 -8.39 30.11
CA ALA A 611 -25.46 -8.88 29.71
C ALA A 611 -25.95 -8.22 28.41
N ASN A 612 -25.75 -6.91 28.26
CA ASN A 612 -26.12 -6.16 27.06
C ASN A 612 -25.22 -6.51 25.87
N ASN A 613 -23.91 -6.61 26.10
CA ASN A 613 -22.95 -7.03 25.09
C ASN A 613 -23.28 -8.44 24.58
N THR A 614 -23.58 -9.36 25.49
CA THR A 614 -23.95 -10.73 25.15
C THR A 614 -25.20 -10.80 24.28
N LYS A 615 -26.27 -10.11 24.68
CA LYS A 615 -27.51 -10.01 23.90
C LYS A 615 -27.24 -9.48 22.50
N LYS A 616 -26.47 -8.39 22.41
CA LYS A 616 -26.15 -7.74 21.14
C LYS A 616 -25.39 -8.68 20.21
N ILE A 617 -24.34 -9.34 20.69
CA ILE A 617 -23.50 -10.21 19.85
C ILE A 617 -24.30 -11.39 19.30
N ILE A 618 -25.15 -12.01 20.13
CA ILE A 618 -26.02 -13.11 19.69
C ILE A 618 -27.06 -12.63 18.68
N ALA A 619 -27.68 -11.47 18.91
CA ALA A 619 -28.65 -10.88 17.99
C ALA A 619 -28.00 -10.50 16.65
N ASP A 620 -26.82 -9.87 16.68
CA ASP A 620 -26.05 -9.51 15.49
C ASP A 620 -25.66 -10.78 14.70
N LEU A 621 -25.17 -11.81 15.39
CA LEU A 621 -24.82 -13.09 14.76
C LEU A 621 -26.03 -13.77 14.11
N ALA A 622 -27.17 -13.82 14.81
CA ALA A 622 -28.40 -14.39 14.27
C ALA A 622 -28.91 -13.58 13.05
N ALA A 623 -28.87 -12.24 13.14
CA ALA A 623 -29.26 -11.35 12.05
C ALA A 623 -28.40 -11.55 10.80
N LYS A 624 -27.09 -11.82 10.98
CA LYS A 624 -26.19 -12.12 9.86
C LYS A 624 -26.31 -13.54 9.33
N ILE A 625 -26.74 -14.52 10.11
CA ILE A 625 -27.04 -15.87 9.62
C ILE A 625 -28.35 -15.88 8.82
N VAL A 626 -29.38 -15.14 9.27
CA VAL A 626 -30.75 -15.08 8.72
C VAL A 626 -31.52 -16.39 8.86
N VAL A 627 -31.02 -17.48 8.25
CA VAL A 627 -31.56 -18.85 8.36
C VAL A 627 -30.39 -19.79 8.59
N GLY A 628 -30.48 -20.66 9.59
CA GLY A 628 -29.41 -21.63 9.87
C GLY A 628 -29.39 -22.07 11.33
N ASN A 629 -28.19 -22.37 11.84
CA ASN A 629 -28.01 -22.65 13.26
C ASN A 629 -26.62 -22.22 13.75
N ILE A 630 -26.51 -22.09 15.07
CA ILE A 630 -25.25 -21.89 15.78
C ILE A 630 -25.01 -23.13 16.62
N ILE A 631 -23.87 -23.79 16.43
CA ILE A 631 -23.45 -24.96 17.22
C ILE A 631 -22.39 -24.50 18.21
N VAL A 632 -22.58 -24.83 19.47
CA VAL A 632 -21.61 -24.60 20.55
C VAL A 632 -21.06 -25.94 20.97
N LYS A 633 -19.76 -26.12 20.78
CA LYS A 633 -19.02 -27.29 21.22
C LYS A 633 -18.09 -26.93 22.37
N TRP A 634 -18.08 -27.80 23.37
CA TRP A 634 -17.29 -27.67 24.58
C TRP A 634 -16.43 -28.92 24.79
N ALA A 635 -15.11 -28.75 24.95
CA ALA A 635 -14.18 -29.86 25.12
C ALA A 635 -13.11 -29.53 26.18
N PRO A 636 -13.35 -29.90 27.46
CA PRO A 636 -12.37 -29.78 28.53
C PRO A 636 -11.46 -31.01 28.56
N VAL A 637 -10.16 -30.77 28.76
CA VAL A 637 -9.11 -31.77 28.98
C VAL A 637 -8.24 -31.25 30.13
N ALA A 638 -7.52 -32.13 30.83
CA ALA A 638 -6.83 -31.84 32.11
C ALA A 638 -6.16 -30.45 32.22
N ASN A 639 -5.50 -29.96 31.16
CA ASN A 639 -4.84 -28.64 31.12
C ASN A 639 -5.29 -27.76 29.95
N LYS A 640 -6.36 -28.11 29.24
CA LYS A 640 -6.79 -27.41 28.04
C LYS A 640 -8.30 -27.35 27.93
N LEU A 641 -8.83 -26.17 27.68
CA LEU A 641 -10.25 -25.98 27.43
C LEU A 641 -10.47 -25.43 26.02
N THR A 642 -11.29 -26.12 25.24
CA THR A 642 -11.66 -25.68 23.89
C THR A 642 -13.15 -25.37 23.81
N ILE A 643 -13.47 -24.18 23.30
CA ILE A 643 -14.85 -23.72 23.06
C ILE A 643 -14.97 -23.35 21.59
N THR A 644 -15.81 -24.05 20.85
CA THR A 644 -16.03 -23.78 19.42
C THR A 644 -17.44 -23.29 19.19
N LEU A 645 -17.59 -22.10 18.63
CA LEU A 645 -18.83 -21.64 18.03
C LEU A 645 -18.80 -21.93 16.54
N THR A 646 -19.84 -22.52 15.99
CA THR A 646 -19.98 -22.73 14.55
C THR A 646 -21.29 -22.13 14.04
N ALA A 647 -21.20 -21.14 13.16
CA ALA A 647 -22.34 -20.61 12.41
C ALA A 647 -22.50 -21.43 11.12
N ASN A 648 -23.64 -22.11 10.99
CA ASN A 648 -24.04 -22.79 9.76
C ASN A 648 -25.03 -21.91 8.99
N VAL A 649 -24.72 -21.65 7.73
CA VAL A 649 -25.60 -20.93 6.80
C VAL A 649 -25.97 -21.87 5.64
N PRO A 650 -27.11 -22.57 5.72
CA PRO A 650 -27.53 -23.55 4.72
C PRO A 650 -27.98 -22.93 3.39
N GLU A 651 -28.41 -21.66 3.41
CA GLU A 651 -28.94 -20.97 2.24
C GLU A 651 -28.19 -19.67 1.97
N ILE A 652 -27.30 -19.72 0.98
CA ILE A 652 -26.51 -18.59 0.48
C ILE A 652 -26.81 -18.46 -1.01
N GLU A 653 -27.37 -17.34 -1.40
CA GLU A 653 -27.68 -17.06 -2.81
C GLU A 653 -26.39 -16.90 -3.63
N VAL A 654 -26.29 -17.64 -4.73
CA VAL A 654 -25.24 -17.47 -5.75
C VAL A 654 -25.84 -16.79 -6.98
N THR A 655 -27.02 -17.23 -7.38
CA THR A 655 -27.89 -16.64 -8.39
C THR A 655 -29.34 -16.84 -7.97
N ASP A 656 -30.30 -16.21 -8.64
CA ASP A 656 -31.74 -16.35 -8.38
C ASP A 656 -32.23 -17.82 -8.40
N LYS A 657 -31.50 -18.72 -9.08
CA LYS A 657 -31.84 -20.15 -9.21
C LYS A 657 -30.96 -21.08 -8.37
N TYR A 658 -29.81 -20.62 -7.88
CA TYR A 658 -28.81 -21.46 -7.23
C TYR A 658 -28.43 -20.92 -5.86
N LYS A 659 -28.56 -21.80 -4.86
CA LYS A 659 -28.09 -21.57 -3.50
C LYS A 659 -26.94 -22.51 -3.18
N THR A 660 -26.10 -22.09 -2.24
CA THR A 660 -25.04 -22.89 -1.63
C THR A 660 -25.12 -22.79 -0.12
N SER A 661 -24.32 -23.59 0.58
CA SER A 661 -24.12 -23.50 2.03
C SER A 661 -22.67 -23.13 2.37
N ALA A 662 -22.46 -22.66 3.60
CA ALA A 662 -21.16 -22.57 4.23
C ALA A 662 -21.28 -22.69 5.76
N SER A 663 -20.20 -23.06 6.42
CA SER A 663 -20.07 -22.94 7.87
C SER A 663 -18.83 -22.15 8.25
N MET A 664 -18.88 -21.53 9.43
CA MET A 664 -17.78 -20.74 9.99
C MET A 664 -17.65 -21.09 11.47
N SER A 665 -16.45 -21.49 11.89
CA SER A 665 -16.13 -21.84 13.27
C SER A 665 -15.10 -20.88 13.87
N VAL A 666 -15.37 -20.39 15.06
CA VAL A 666 -14.43 -19.67 15.92
C VAL A 666 -14.19 -20.54 17.15
N THR A 667 -12.94 -20.88 17.41
CA THR A 667 -12.53 -21.76 18.50
C THR A 667 -11.61 -21.05 19.47
N PHE A 668 -12.02 -20.91 20.72
CA PHE A 668 -11.19 -20.43 21.80
C PHE A 668 -10.46 -21.61 22.42
N ILE A 669 -9.15 -21.50 22.53
CA ILE A 669 -8.28 -22.46 23.21
C ILE A 669 -7.70 -21.77 24.43
N PHE A 670 -8.10 -22.23 25.61
CA PHE A 670 -7.45 -21.88 26.86
C PHE A 670 -6.43 -22.96 27.19
N ASP A 671 -5.16 -22.60 27.18
CA ASP A 671 -4.04 -23.49 27.42
C ASP A 671 -3.43 -23.18 28.80
N ASN A 672 -3.33 -24.18 29.66
CA ASN A 672 -2.79 -24.07 31.01
C ASN A 672 -1.50 -24.91 31.17
N ASP A 673 -0.73 -25.09 30.11
CA ASP A 673 0.56 -25.80 30.21
C ASP A 673 1.57 -25.11 31.15
N ASN A 674 1.44 -23.79 31.36
CA ASN A 674 2.25 -23.04 32.34
C ASN A 674 1.77 -23.21 33.81
N LYS A 675 0.66 -23.92 34.03
CA LYS A 675 0.04 -24.20 35.34
C LYS A 675 -0.45 -22.98 36.13
N GLU A 676 -0.53 -21.80 35.50
CA GLU A 676 -1.00 -20.58 36.16
C GLU A 676 -2.51 -20.60 36.47
N LEU A 677 -3.26 -21.52 35.86
CA LEU A 677 -4.71 -21.66 35.94
C LEU A 677 -5.14 -23.03 36.50
N ASP A 678 -4.24 -23.78 37.16
CA ASP A 678 -4.49 -25.16 37.64
C ASP A 678 -5.72 -25.26 38.54
N ALA A 679 -5.92 -24.26 39.42
CA ALA A 679 -7.07 -24.22 40.32
C ALA A 679 -8.40 -24.10 39.56
N GLN A 680 -8.45 -23.20 38.57
CA GLN A 680 -9.63 -22.95 37.73
C GLN A 680 -9.91 -24.16 36.81
N MET A 681 -8.87 -24.73 36.19
CA MET A 681 -9.00 -25.85 35.25
C MET A 681 -9.45 -27.14 35.93
N LYS A 682 -8.96 -27.41 37.15
CA LYS A 682 -9.36 -28.58 37.94
C LYS A 682 -10.84 -28.55 38.30
N GLU A 683 -11.38 -27.39 38.64
CA GLU A 683 -12.80 -27.24 38.97
C GLU A 683 -13.69 -27.30 37.71
N ILE A 684 -13.28 -26.68 36.60
CA ILE A 684 -13.99 -26.79 35.31
C ILE A 684 -14.11 -28.25 34.86
N GLY A 685 -13.08 -29.07 35.09
CA GLY A 685 -13.11 -30.51 34.79
C GLY A 685 -14.14 -31.31 35.58
N VAL A 686 -14.60 -30.83 36.74
CA VAL A 686 -15.60 -31.51 37.59
C VAL A 686 -17.02 -31.33 37.06
N TYR A 687 -17.32 -30.21 36.41
CA TYR A 687 -18.68 -29.85 35.95
C TYR A 687 -18.97 -30.21 34.49
N ALA A 688 -18.10 -30.98 33.85
CA ALA A 688 -18.02 -31.13 32.41
C ALA A 688 -19.09 -32.03 31.75
N PHE A 689 -20.37 -31.98 32.13
CA PHE A 689 -21.43 -32.74 31.43
C PHE A 689 -22.81 -32.04 31.46
N GLY A 690 -23.15 -31.28 30.41
CA GLY A 690 -24.52 -30.79 30.16
C GLY A 690 -24.65 -29.64 29.16
N GLY A 691 -25.64 -29.70 28.26
CA GLY A 691 -25.84 -28.69 27.20
C GLY A 691 -26.22 -27.27 27.68
N ALA A 692 -26.88 -27.15 28.84
CA ALA A 692 -27.21 -25.85 29.44
C ALA A 692 -25.94 -25.08 29.90
N LEU A 693 -24.92 -25.80 30.37
CA LEU A 693 -23.64 -25.23 30.80
C LEU A 693 -22.86 -24.64 29.61
N ALA A 694 -22.90 -25.30 28.45
CA ALA A 694 -22.25 -24.81 27.23
C ALA A 694 -22.82 -23.44 26.79
N LEU A 695 -24.12 -23.20 26.98
CA LEU A 695 -24.77 -21.93 26.65
C LEU A 695 -24.47 -20.80 27.64
N GLY A 696 -24.41 -21.11 28.94
CA GLY A 696 -23.99 -20.13 29.96
C GLY A 696 -22.54 -19.69 29.76
N MET A 697 -21.65 -20.61 29.40
CA MET A 697 -20.26 -20.29 29.12
C MET A 697 -20.09 -19.58 27.78
N LEU A 698 -20.88 -19.92 26.76
CA LEU A 698 -20.98 -19.13 25.54
C LEU A 698 -21.30 -17.66 25.87
N ALA A 699 -22.32 -17.42 26.70
CA ALA A 699 -22.72 -16.07 27.11
C ALA A 699 -21.58 -15.32 27.83
N LEU A 700 -20.80 -16.00 28.68
CA LEU A 700 -19.64 -15.42 29.37
C LEU A 700 -18.48 -15.09 28.43
N VAL A 701 -18.12 -16.03 27.56
CA VAL A 701 -17.07 -15.82 26.55
C VAL A 701 -17.44 -14.62 25.70
N ILE A 702 -18.67 -14.60 25.18
CA ILE A 702 -19.20 -13.51 24.35
C ILE A 702 -19.26 -12.19 25.12
N GLY A 703 -19.75 -12.18 26.36
CA GLY A 703 -19.84 -10.97 27.20
C GLY A 703 -18.46 -10.37 27.50
N GLY A 704 -17.47 -11.24 27.78
CA GLY A 704 -16.08 -10.86 28.02
C GLY A 704 -15.31 -10.38 26.77
N LEU A 705 -15.89 -10.47 25.57
CA LEU A 705 -15.36 -9.85 24.34
C LEU A 705 -15.61 -8.33 24.26
N GLY A 706 -16.13 -7.72 25.34
CA GLY A 706 -16.10 -6.26 25.51
C GLY A 706 -14.67 -5.72 25.30
N ILE A 707 -14.56 -4.62 24.56
CA ILE A 707 -13.30 -4.14 23.97
C ILE A 707 -12.19 -3.84 25.02
N GLU A 708 -12.55 -3.59 26.27
CA GLU A 708 -11.58 -3.24 27.33
C GLU A 708 -10.94 -4.44 28.06
N THR A 709 -11.49 -5.66 27.96
CA THR A 709 -11.04 -6.83 28.76
C THR A 709 -10.10 -7.79 28.05
N LEU A 710 -9.93 -7.71 26.72
CA LEU A 710 -9.20 -8.69 25.90
C LEU A 710 -7.69 -8.80 26.21
N LEU A 711 -7.06 -7.75 26.75
CA LEU A 711 -5.62 -7.70 27.04
C LEU A 711 -5.23 -8.30 28.41
N THR A 712 -6.20 -8.60 29.28
CA THR A 712 -6.02 -9.25 30.60
C THR A 712 -6.82 -10.57 30.73
N ALA A 713 -7.37 -11.07 29.61
CA ALA A 713 -8.60 -11.86 29.57
C ALA A 713 -8.53 -13.32 30.04
N GLY A 714 -7.46 -14.06 29.77
CA GLY A 714 -7.47 -15.52 29.94
C GLY A 714 -7.84 -15.95 31.36
N THR A 715 -7.18 -15.35 32.35
CA THR A 715 -7.38 -15.65 33.78
C THR A 715 -8.72 -15.14 34.30
N LEU A 716 -9.10 -13.90 33.96
CA LEU A 716 -10.36 -13.29 34.40
C LEU A 716 -11.58 -14.01 33.82
N LEU A 717 -11.51 -14.43 32.56
CA LEU A 717 -12.59 -15.16 31.90
C LEU A 717 -12.78 -16.55 32.49
N LEU A 718 -11.70 -17.28 32.81
CA LEU A 718 -11.78 -18.56 33.51
C LEU A 718 -12.32 -18.43 34.95
N ILE A 719 -12.00 -17.33 35.65
CA ILE A 719 -12.58 -17.02 36.96
C ILE A 719 -14.08 -16.73 36.84
N ALA A 720 -14.50 -15.99 35.80
CA ALA A 720 -15.92 -15.71 35.55
C ALA A 720 -16.70 -17.00 35.20
N ILE A 721 -16.10 -17.88 34.37
CA ILE A 721 -16.63 -19.21 34.06
C ILE A 721 -16.83 -20.01 35.34
N LYS A 722 -15.82 -20.07 36.23
CA LYS A 722 -15.93 -20.73 37.54
C LYS A 722 -17.10 -20.21 38.38
N SER A 723 -17.20 -18.89 38.55
CA SER A 723 -18.25 -18.24 39.36
C SER A 723 -19.67 -18.63 38.93
N VAL A 724 -19.86 -18.88 37.62
CA VAL A 724 -21.12 -19.34 37.07
C VAL A 724 -21.32 -20.85 37.31
N LEU A 725 -20.28 -21.68 37.10
CA LEU A 725 -20.35 -23.12 37.39
C LEU A 725 -20.78 -23.40 38.83
N ASP A 726 -20.24 -22.67 39.80
CA ASP A 726 -20.59 -22.81 41.21
C ASP A 726 -22.08 -22.49 41.43
N LYS A 727 -22.63 -21.45 40.80
CA LYS A 727 -24.05 -21.07 40.92
C LYS A 727 -25.01 -22.06 40.26
N VAL A 728 -24.57 -22.76 39.22
CA VAL A 728 -25.39 -23.72 38.46
C VAL A 728 -25.44 -25.06 39.16
N SER A 729 -24.35 -25.47 39.79
CA SER A 729 -24.28 -26.70 40.59
C SER A 729 -25.19 -26.72 41.83
N HIS A 730 -25.73 -25.56 42.20
CA HIS A 730 -26.65 -25.36 43.32
C HIS A 730 -28.14 -25.24 42.90
N LYS A 731 -28.45 -25.47 41.62
CA LYS A 731 -29.81 -25.71 41.11
C LYS A 731 -29.92 -27.15 40.62
#